data_AF-A0A5N6HDW0-F1
#
_entry.id   AF-A0A5N6HDW0-F1
#
_cell.length_a   1.000
_cell.length_b   1.000
_cell.length_c   1.000
_cell.angle_alpha   90.00
_cell.angle_beta   90.00
_cell.angle_gamma   90.00
#
_symmetry.space_group_name_H-M   'P 1'
#
loop_
_entity.id
_entity.type
_entity.pdbx_description
1 polymer ?
#
loop_
_entity_poly.entity_id
_entity_poly.type
_entity_poly.pdbx_seq_one_letter_code
_entity_poly.pdbx_strand_id
1 'polypeptide(L)'
;MAISWTKLPPPSRVPYAIPQLEGERITIPGSKGVFRILASSKQTNGLMAVFQSGAVLSDAPGFHYHNHAHDVFLVAKGYLKLWNGDKCRIMGPGDFAYVPPTVIHNPEMLGPHTEIYGLITPGDWVDFFRHVSEPYEGLLVPESDDRDLKSLLIPKVMAAKEKFDVVFQPNYQPPDVGDWKKDDERLPDSSQPFYLRANTGPRWMLGGVMSRPFITTTQSNGVCAISSIESSCEYGPSLLSKNMTFYDVDHCLCIQEGTLVVRLKDLADAVFREGETVVIPAGQTFALAFDSRYVRVWSFTDGNGIESLVHRLGKPFEGVVLPDRELEWDSAHVESVAKELNRSSSIRTTVDDSGPPRAKRPRAAQACDRCRLKKYKCDESYPCSHCKSNYVSDLEKKVDELSAKLRVAESEIASQRSPQSQREATAPETRQMPHSIIEATPCSMPRHGSTPREEIPLSYDNHDEAGDSVEDEISELNHHTNGIEFHGSTSSTALIGHLQKRHEPRRTQERHSLAGVPEYSIVSTLHNSSFSPSYTAGPAQPAALHEHNYYFEQAHAFMNGYFENIHFIHPLIDKEDFCLRAHDLWFNRTTQPEPSFVALYLSILSFGALVRVWDEERLGGLTRFEWSRKLFGEAQVYLNYLQFSNNLDTVQCLYLMAKICQNELNPNLAYMYLGLAIRTCLAAGFNREVRNSTEQRAGWISKTWWGLFSLEIEMSFSVGRPDTLGMDEYHNRALPERDDSEYAIIPWMVDFAQMIRKVSVQIYHSRITLQDKLQVALQIEAELDRWMLRLPERIKPDILRQGASGGALRDPKWARRQRLVLGIRYYNVKMLLFRPFLSHFTRKLRHPPIELEQTIGKCLDAAMKTIEVIYDIYRIHTFFRCWWYNTTYVMFATSTLLLPMIKLGMCPETIPLRRSVEMALEILEAMEESVVARKSVDLIKRYLREFSLSDAQSSMVNIEGSVPAYAAESPSQGTFDIPEWAHGFGFPDCSFEGIARLFDDIGGLPMLDN
;
A
#
# COMPACT_ATOMS: atom_id res chain seq x y z
N MET A 1 -31.45 43.48 0.44
CA MET A 1 -30.50 42.62 1.20
C MET A 1 -29.97 41.55 0.23
N ALA A 2 -28.87 40.87 0.51
CA ALA A 2 -28.37 39.76 -0.31
C ALA A 2 -28.58 38.42 0.42
N ILE A 3 -28.42 37.29 -0.26
CA ILE A 3 -28.35 35.98 0.41
C ILE A 3 -27.24 36.02 1.45
N SER A 4 -27.52 35.50 2.65
CA SER A 4 -26.53 35.43 3.73
C SER A 4 -25.57 34.27 3.48
N TRP A 5 -24.28 34.59 3.32
CA TRP A 5 -23.20 33.60 3.30
C TRP A 5 -22.78 33.26 4.73
N THR A 6 -22.83 31.98 5.08
CA THR A 6 -22.54 31.49 6.43
C THR A 6 -21.69 30.23 6.36
N LYS A 7 -20.69 30.13 7.24
CA LYS A 7 -19.88 28.90 7.38
C LYS A 7 -20.66 27.72 7.97
N LEU A 8 -21.70 28.01 8.75
CA LEU A 8 -22.54 27.01 9.41
C LEU A 8 -24.00 27.21 8.99
N PRO A 9 -24.81 26.14 8.88
CA PRO A 9 -26.25 26.25 8.70
C PRO A 9 -26.88 27.14 9.80
N PRO A 10 -27.65 28.18 9.45
CA PRO A 10 -28.22 29.11 10.43
C PRO A 10 -29.29 28.42 11.28
N PRO A 11 -29.47 28.76 12.57
CA PRO A 11 -30.45 28.08 13.44
C PRO A 11 -31.91 28.33 13.06
N SER A 12 -32.18 29.19 12.09
CA SER A 12 -33.51 29.55 11.58
C SER A 12 -33.69 29.08 10.14
N ARG A 13 -34.93 28.72 9.78
CA ARG A 13 -35.34 28.41 8.40
C ARG A 13 -35.43 29.68 7.55
N VAL A 14 -34.30 30.08 6.98
CA VAL A 14 -34.13 31.24 6.08
C VAL A 14 -33.29 30.82 4.87
N PRO A 15 -33.30 31.53 3.75
CA PRO A 15 -32.38 31.25 2.66
C PRO A 15 -30.93 31.61 3.05
N TYR A 16 -29.98 30.73 2.73
CA TYR A 16 -28.56 30.93 3.01
C TYR A 16 -27.66 30.23 1.99
N ALA A 17 -26.39 30.63 2.01
CA ALA A 17 -25.32 30.08 1.19
C ALA A 17 -24.20 29.54 2.07
N ILE A 18 -23.65 28.37 1.70
CA ILE A 18 -22.49 27.75 2.34
C ILE A 18 -21.33 27.74 1.33
N PRO A 19 -20.17 28.31 1.68
CA PRO A 19 -18.97 28.21 0.86
C PRO A 19 -18.48 26.77 0.69
N GLN A 20 -17.68 26.53 -0.35
CA GLN A 20 -17.04 25.23 -0.57
C GLN A 20 -16.27 24.74 0.66
N LEU A 21 -16.46 23.46 1.01
CA LEU A 21 -15.86 22.76 2.16
C LEU A 21 -16.24 23.27 3.56
N GLU A 22 -17.14 24.26 3.65
CA GLU A 22 -17.77 24.68 4.91
C GLU A 22 -19.05 23.86 5.19
N GLY A 23 -19.77 24.20 6.25
CA GLY A 23 -20.88 23.43 6.82
C GLY A 23 -20.62 23.13 8.30
N GLU A 24 -21.57 22.48 8.97
CA GLU A 24 -21.30 21.97 10.32
C GLU A 24 -20.33 20.78 10.21
N ARG A 25 -19.06 21.03 10.52
CA ARG A 25 -17.94 20.08 10.36
C ARG A 25 -17.79 19.24 11.63
N ILE A 26 -18.04 17.95 11.50
CA ILE A 26 -17.90 16.98 12.59
C ILE A 26 -17.16 15.74 12.09
N THR A 27 -16.36 15.13 12.95
CA THR A 27 -15.63 13.91 12.66
C THR A 27 -15.99 12.82 13.66
N ILE A 28 -16.18 11.60 13.16
CA ILE A 28 -16.26 10.43 14.03
C ILE A 28 -14.81 10.04 14.36
N PRO A 29 -14.40 10.06 15.64
CA PRO A 29 -13.07 9.63 16.04
C PRO A 29 -12.65 8.30 15.43
N GLY A 30 -11.47 8.27 14.79
CA GLY A 30 -10.93 7.06 14.16
C GLY A 30 -11.51 6.73 12.78
N SER A 31 -12.55 7.44 12.32
CA SER A 31 -13.10 7.26 10.97
C SER A 31 -12.22 7.87 9.88
N LYS A 32 -11.25 8.71 10.25
CA LYS A 32 -10.44 9.51 9.32
C LYS A 32 -11.27 10.31 8.31
N GLY A 33 -12.54 10.56 8.65
CA GLY A 33 -13.51 11.23 7.82
C GLY A 33 -14.13 12.43 8.51
N VAL A 34 -14.73 13.31 7.72
CA VAL A 34 -15.48 14.46 8.19
C VAL A 34 -16.84 14.52 7.48
N PHE A 35 -17.87 14.78 8.26
CA PHE A 35 -19.19 15.17 7.78
C PHE A 35 -19.30 16.69 7.79
N ARG A 36 -19.82 17.26 6.72
CA ARG A 36 -20.14 18.68 6.56
C ARG A 36 -21.64 18.78 6.35
N ILE A 37 -22.40 19.08 7.40
CA ILE A 37 -23.85 19.20 7.28
C ILE A 37 -24.15 20.54 6.61
N LEU A 38 -24.78 20.47 5.43
CA LEU A 38 -25.13 21.63 4.59
C LEU A 38 -26.55 22.11 4.90
N ALA A 39 -27.45 21.18 5.19
CA ALA A 39 -28.82 21.43 5.65
C ALA A 39 -29.24 20.35 6.66
N SER A 40 -30.01 20.73 7.66
CA SER A 40 -30.55 19.81 8.68
C SER A 40 -32.05 20.04 8.89
N SER A 41 -32.68 19.20 9.70
CA SER A 41 -34.09 19.34 10.13
C SER A 41 -34.51 20.77 10.49
N LYS A 42 -33.63 21.56 11.10
CA LYS A 42 -33.90 22.96 11.49
C LYS A 42 -34.18 23.87 10.29
N GLN A 43 -33.55 23.62 9.14
CA GLN A 43 -33.68 24.43 7.92
C GLN A 43 -34.69 23.83 6.94
N THR A 44 -34.97 22.53 7.04
CA THR A 44 -35.78 21.76 6.06
C THR A 44 -37.09 21.22 6.67
N ASN A 45 -37.60 21.87 7.72
CA ASN A 45 -38.83 21.49 8.40
C ASN A 45 -38.87 20.01 8.85
N GLY A 46 -37.72 19.44 9.20
CA GLY A 46 -37.58 18.04 9.62
C GLY A 46 -37.56 17.01 8.50
N LEU A 47 -37.71 17.41 7.23
CA LEU A 47 -37.93 16.46 6.14
C LEU A 47 -36.65 15.87 5.56
N MET A 48 -35.57 16.66 5.41
CA MET A 48 -34.29 16.13 4.90
C MET A 48 -33.08 16.73 5.59
N ALA A 49 -32.00 15.96 5.70
CA ALA A 49 -30.67 16.49 5.99
C ALA A 49 -29.77 16.21 4.78
N VAL A 50 -29.04 17.23 4.33
CA VAL A 50 -28.08 17.11 3.23
C VAL A 50 -26.70 17.39 3.78
N PHE A 51 -25.76 16.50 3.50
CA PHE A 51 -24.39 16.61 3.97
C PHE A 51 -23.41 16.17 2.89
N GLN A 52 -22.21 16.70 2.97
CA GLN A 52 -21.05 16.18 2.26
C GLN A 52 -20.22 15.37 3.27
N SER A 53 -19.78 14.18 2.90
CA SER A 53 -18.85 13.38 3.71
C SER A 53 -17.58 13.15 2.93
N GLY A 54 -16.42 13.35 3.54
CA GLY A 54 -15.12 13.08 2.95
C GLY A 54 -14.25 12.25 3.89
N ALA A 55 -13.50 11.28 3.37
CA ALA A 55 -12.55 10.49 4.16
C ALA A 55 -11.35 10.06 3.29
N VAL A 56 -10.22 9.76 3.94
CA VAL A 56 -9.19 8.88 3.36
C VAL A 56 -9.64 7.42 3.50
N LEU A 57 -8.78 6.46 3.17
CA LEU A 57 -9.05 5.05 3.41
C LEU A 57 -9.39 4.81 4.90
N SER A 58 -10.62 4.36 5.16
CA SER A 58 -11.17 4.24 6.50
C SER A 58 -11.97 2.96 6.67
N ASP A 59 -11.95 2.40 7.88
CA ASP A 59 -12.80 1.27 8.24
C ASP A 59 -14.29 1.61 8.06
N ALA A 60 -15.03 0.64 7.54
CA ALA A 60 -16.48 0.75 7.42
C ALA A 60 -17.15 0.75 8.81
N PRO A 61 -18.27 1.49 9.00
CA PRO A 61 -18.99 1.55 10.28
C PRO A 61 -19.58 0.20 10.71
N GLY A 62 -19.70 -0.76 9.77
CA GLY A 62 -20.25 -2.09 9.97
C GLY A 62 -21.65 -2.20 9.35
N PHE A 63 -22.12 -3.44 9.13
CA PHE A 63 -23.44 -3.67 8.53
C PHE A 63 -24.56 -3.24 9.46
N HIS A 64 -25.48 -2.43 8.95
CA HIS A 64 -26.63 -1.94 9.70
C HIS A 64 -27.81 -1.60 8.77
N TYR A 65 -28.97 -1.34 9.36
CA TYR A 65 -30.13 -0.74 8.69
C TYR A 65 -30.80 0.29 9.60
N HIS A 66 -31.72 1.07 9.03
CA HIS A 66 -32.59 2.00 9.73
C HIS A 66 -34.05 1.53 9.59
N ASN A 67 -34.87 1.57 10.65
CA ASN A 67 -36.27 1.16 10.58
C ASN A 67 -37.14 2.14 9.78
N HIS A 68 -36.74 3.42 9.76
CA HIS A 68 -37.52 4.53 9.22
C HIS A 68 -36.72 5.47 8.33
N ALA A 69 -35.40 5.60 8.55
CA ALA A 69 -34.58 6.49 7.75
C ALA A 69 -34.29 5.92 6.35
N HIS A 70 -34.30 6.80 5.35
CA HIS A 70 -33.84 6.54 3.99
C HIS A 70 -32.47 7.18 3.81
N ASP A 71 -31.53 6.46 3.21
CA ASP A 71 -30.20 6.96 2.89
C ASP A 71 -29.97 7.05 1.39
N VAL A 72 -29.18 8.05 1.02
CA VAL A 72 -28.67 8.25 -0.31
C VAL A 72 -27.16 8.42 -0.26
N PHE A 73 -26.48 7.77 -1.21
CA PHE A 73 -25.04 7.91 -1.43
C PHE A 73 -24.81 8.36 -2.88
N LEU A 74 -24.23 9.54 -3.06
CA LEU A 74 -23.87 10.08 -4.37
C LEU A 74 -22.38 10.43 -4.37
N VAL A 75 -21.58 9.74 -5.17
CA VAL A 75 -20.12 9.89 -5.14
C VAL A 75 -19.72 11.14 -5.94
N ALA A 76 -18.99 12.05 -5.31
CA ALA A 76 -18.45 13.25 -5.97
C ALA A 76 -16.99 13.05 -6.40
N LYS A 77 -16.19 12.38 -5.57
CA LYS A 77 -14.76 12.10 -5.82
C LYS A 77 -14.36 10.77 -5.21
N GLY A 78 -13.30 10.16 -5.74
CA GLY A 78 -12.79 8.88 -5.25
C GLY A 78 -13.76 7.73 -5.50
N TYR A 79 -13.74 6.73 -4.63
CA TYR A 79 -14.56 5.54 -4.78
C TYR A 79 -15.24 5.17 -3.45
N LEU A 80 -16.48 4.70 -3.54
CA LEU A 80 -17.24 4.17 -2.40
C LEU A 80 -17.60 2.73 -2.72
N LYS A 81 -17.19 1.79 -1.87
CA LYS A 81 -17.77 0.46 -1.90
C LYS A 81 -19.01 0.46 -1.01
N LEU A 82 -20.13 0.05 -1.58
CA LEU A 82 -21.39 0.01 -0.87
C LEU A 82 -22.00 -1.37 -1.03
N TRP A 83 -22.38 -1.96 0.08
CA TRP A 83 -23.36 -3.04 0.13
C TRP A 83 -24.73 -2.42 0.32
N ASN A 84 -25.71 -2.83 -0.46
CA ASN A 84 -27.08 -2.31 -0.46
C ASN A 84 -28.03 -3.49 -0.67
N GLY A 85 -28.51 -4.07 0.43
CA GLY A 85 -29.26 -5.30 0.42
C GLY A 85 -28.45 -6.44 -0.19
N ASP A 86 -29.03 -7.15 -1.15
CA ASP A 86 -28.46 -8.33 -1.80
C ASP A 86 -27.39 -8.03 -2.85
N LYS A 87 -26.96 -6.77 -2.99
CA LYS A 87 -25.98 -6.33 -3.99
C LYS A 87 -24.85 -5.51 -3.39
N CYS A 88 -23.64 -5.68 -3.93
CA CYS A 88 -22.50 -4.81 -3.65
C CYS A 88 -21.97 -4.18 -4.94
N ARG A 89 -21.58 -2.90 -4.90
CA ARG A 89 -20.92 -2.17 -5.99
C ARG A 89 -19.73 -1.36 -5.49
N ILE A 90 -18.76 -1.14 -6.38
CA ILE A 90 -17.78 -0.06 -6.24
C ILE A 90 -18.27 1.10 -7.10
N MET A 91 -18.60 2.20 -6.44
CA MET A 91 -19.18 3.42 -7.00
C MET A 91 -18.09 4.47 -7.20
N GLY A 92 -17.97 5.01 -8.40
CA GLY A 92 -17.08 6.13 -8.74
C GLY A 92 -17.83 7.46 -8.92
N PRO A 93 -17.15 8.54 -9.32
CA PRO A 93 -17.76 9.87 -9.42
C PRO A 93 -19.00 9.92 -10.32
N GLY A 94 -20.11 10.43 -9.77
CA GLY A 94 -21.42 10.52 -10.40
C GLY A 94 -22.32 9.29 -10.21
N ASP A 95 -21.79 8.18 -9.67
CA ASP A 95 -22.60 7.01 -9.34
C ASP A 95 -23.45 7.28 -8.09
N PHE A 96 -24.67 6.74 -8.11
CA PHE A 96 -25.69 6.96 -7.09
C PHE A 96 -26.20 5.64 -6.52
N ALA A 97 -26.55 5.63 -5.24
CA ALA A 97 -27.27 4.53 -4.61
C ALA A 97 -28.34 5.06 -3.66
N TYR A 98 -29.47 4.36 -3.64
CA TYR A 98 -30.58 4.61 -2.73
C TYR A 98 -30.80 3.39 -1.85
N VAL A 99 -30.90 3.64 -0.55
CA VAL A 99 -31.12 2.64 0.49
C VAL A 99 -32.41 3.00 1.23
N PRO A 100 -33.53 2.32 0.93
CA PRO A 100 -34.77 2.52 1.67
C PRO A 100 -34.68 1.91 3.09
N PRO A 101 -35.64 2.22 3.97
CA PRO A 101 -35.69 1.67 5.32
C PRO A 101 -35.65 0.14 5.31
N THR A 102 -35.10 -0.43 6.37
CA THR A 102 -34.90 -1.86 6.66
C THR A 102 -33.89 -2.58 5.77
N VAL A 103 -33.32 -1.89 4.77
CA VAL A 103 -32.27 -2.46 3.93
C VAL A 103 -30.92 -2.41 4.63
N ILE A 104 -30.32 -3.59 4.79
CA ILE A 104 -28.97 -3.74 5.34
C ILE A 104 -27.97 -3.16 4.35
N HIS A 105 -27.13 -2.27 4.82
CA HIS A 105 -26.11 -1.63 4.01
C HIS A 105 -24.84 -1.37 4.83
N ASN A 106 -23.76 -1.07 4.12
CA ASN A 106 -22.48 -0.71 4.73
C ASN A 106 -21.64 0.13 3.75
N PRO A 107 -21.44 1.43 4.00
CA PRO A 107 -20.58 2.27 3.16
C PRO A 107 -19.11 2.16 3.59
N GLU A 108 -18.24 1.84 2.65
CA GLU A 108 -16.79 1.73 2.84
C GLU A 108 -16.07 2.68 1.86
N MET A 109 -15.42 3.71 2.40
CA MET A 109 -14.69 4.71 1.61
C MET A 109 -13.41 4.09 1.07
N LEU A 110 -13.27 4.06 -0.26
CA LEU A 110 -12.12 3.48 -0.96
C LEU A 110 -11.24 4.56 -1.59
N GLY A 111 -9.94 4.52 -1.29
CA GLY A 111 -8.94 5.36 -1.94
C GLY A 111 -8.39 6.47 -1.04
N PRO A 112 -7.45 7.28 -1.58
CA PRO A 112 -6.72 8.27 -0.79
C PRO A 112 -7.57 9.48 -0.40
N HIS A 113 -8.61 9.79 -1.17
CA HIS A 113 -9.58 10.84 -0.84
C HIS A 113 -10.90 10.57 -1.56
N THR A 114 -11.91 10.18 -0.80
CA THR A 114 -13.27 9.96 -1.29
C THR A 114 -14.18 11.03 -0.72
N GLU A 115 -15.00 11.64 -1.58
CA GLU A 115 -16.04 12.58 -1.18
C GLU A 115 -17.38 12.10 -1.74
N ILE A 116 -18.40 12.10 -0.89
CA ILE A 116 -19.78 11.81 -1.26
C ILE A 116 -20.69 12.94 -0.81
N TYR A 117 -21.81 13.11 -1.50
CA TYR A 117 -22.98 13.77 -0.96
C TYR A 117 -23.95 12.71 -0.47
N GLY A 118 -24.55 12.97 0.68
CA GLY A 118 -25.60 12.15 1.25
C GLY A 118 -26.84 12.96 1.57
N LEU A 119 -27.97 12.27 1.51
CA LEU A 119 -29.24 12.77 2.02
C LEU A 119 -29.81 11.72 2.95
N ILE A 120 -30.26 12.16 4.12
CA ILE A 120 -31.01 11.32 5.07
C ILE A 120 -32.37 11.94 5.30
N THR A 121 -33.40 11.11 5.32
CA THR A 121 -34.77 11.51 5.64
C THR A 121 -35.43 10.45 6.53
N PRO A 122 -36.06 10.82 7.66
CA PRO A 122 -36.27 12.19 8.15
C PRO A 122 -34.98 12.93 8.57
N GLY A 123 -34.99 14.26 8.48
CA GLY A 123 -33.77 15.09 8.56
C GLY A 123 -33.20 15.30 9.97
N ASP A 124 -33.90 14.82 11.00
CA ASP A 124 -33.44 14.82 12.40
C ASP A 124 -32.44 13.70 12.68
N TRP A 125 -32.42 12.65 11.87
CA TRP A 125 -31.46 11.54 12.03
C TRP A 125 -30.00 12.02 11.97
N VAL A 126 -29.70 13.16 11.34
CA VAL A 126 -28.37 13.78 11.37
C VAL A 126 -27.85 14.09 12.79
N ASP A 127 -28.73 14.18 13.79
CA ASP A 127 -28.37 14.30 15.21
C ASP A 127 -27.63 13.07 15.75
N PHE A 128 -27.80 11.89 15.12
CA PHE A 128 -26.98 10.72 15.40
C PHE A 128 -25.50 11.02 15.16
N PHE A 129 -25.16 11.60 13.99
CA PHE A 129 -23.78 11.99 13.70
C PHE A 129 -23.26 12.99 14.71
N ARG A 130 -24.06 13.99 15.10
CA ARG A 130 -23.67 14.95 16.15
C ARG A 130 -23.40 14.28 17.49
N HIS A 131 -24.12 13.19 17.81
CA HIS A 131 -23.95 12.44 19.04
C HIS A 131 -22.65 11.61 19.05
N VAL A 132 -22.35 10.92 17.95
CA VAL A 132 -21.18 10.03 17.87
C VAL A 132 -19.87 10.76 17.52
N SER A 133 -19.98 11.97 16.97
CA SER A 133 -18.85 12.77 16.47
C SER A 133 -18.33 13.82 17.45
N GLU A 134 -17.20 14.43 17.07
CA GLU A 134 -16.59 15.60 17.69
C GLU A 134 -16.51 16.74 16.66
N PRO A 135 -16.52 18.02 17.06
CA PRO A 135 -16.26 19.13 16.13
C PRO A 135 -14.91 18.99 15.43
N TYR A 136 -14.86 19.28 14.14
CA TYR A 136 -13.63 19.21 13.34
C TYR A 136 -13.27 20.58 12.75
N GLU A 137 -12.08 21.08 13.09
CA GLU A 137 -11.59 22.38 12.65
C GLU A 137 -10.50 22.30 11.57
N GLY A 138 -10.09 21.09 11.18
CA GLY A 138 -9.06 20.90 10.15
C GLY A 138 -9.55 21.23 8.73
N LEU A 139 -8.65 21.10 7.76
CA LEU A 139 -8.87 21.59 6.39
C LEU A 139 -9.80 20.66 5.58
N LEU A 140 -9.36 19.41 5.37
CA LEU A 140 -10.06 18.44 4.51
C LEU A 140 -10.60 17.25 5.30
N VAL A 141 -9.74 16.42 5.87
CA VAL A 141 -10.11 15.22 6.63
C VAL A 141 -9.05 14.91 7.69
N PRO A 142 -9.38 14.26 8.81
CA PRO A 142 -8.41 13.90 9.84
C PRO A 142 -7.63 12.62 9.46
N GLU A 143 -6.80 12.71 8.41
CA GLU A 143 -6.04 11.57 7.85
C GLU A 143 -5.19 10.80 8.88
N SER A 144 -4.60 11.52 9.82
CA SER A 144 -3.74 10.97 10.88
C SER A 144 -4.47 10.55 12.15
N ASP A 145 -5.81 10.50 12.13
CA ASP A 145 -6.60 10.02 13.27
C ASP A 145 -6.60 8.48 13.34
N ASP A 146 -5.57 7.93 13.97
CA ASP A 146 -5.37 6.48 14.14
C ASP A 146 -6.11 5.89 15.37
N ARG A 147 -7.08 6.62 15.93
CA ARG A 147 -7.96 6.06 16.97
C ARG A 147 -8.74 4.87 16.41
N ASP A 148 -8.98 3.84 17.21
CA ASP A 148 -9.75 2.68 16.77
C ASP A 148 -11.25 3.04 16.66
N LEU A 149 -11.76 3.09 15.43
CA LEU A 149 -13.15 3.47 15.13
C LEU A 149 -14.15 2.57 15.86
N LYS A 150 -13.93 1.26 15.87
CA LYS A 150 -14.90 0.29 16.41
C LYS A 150 -15.04 0.43 17.93
N SER A 151 -13.94 0.53 18.67
CA SER A 151 -14.00 0.73 20.13
C SER A 151 -14.60 2.07 20.55
N LEU A 152 -14.55 3.10 19.70
CA LEU A 152 -15.13 4.41 20.00
C LEU A 152 -16.59 4.53 19.57
N LEU A 153 -16.94 3.96 18.42
CA LEU A 153 -18.29 4.04 17.86
C LEU A 153 -19.26 3.10 18.58
N ILE A 154 -18.88 1.82 18.78
CA ILE A 154 -19.79 0.80 19.33
C ILE A 154 -20.37 1.20 20.70
N PRO A 155 -19.58 1.66 21.70
CA PRO A 155 -20.15 2.06 22.99
C PRO A 155 -21.11 3.26 22.88
N LYS A 156 -20.80 4.25 22.04
CA LYS A 156 -21.66 5.42 21.83
C LYS A 156 -22.97 5.03 21.16
N VAL A 157 -22.93 4.12 20.18
CA VAL A 157 -24.17 3.62 19.57
C VAL A 157 -24.96 2.77 20.54
N MET A 158 -24.33 1.85 21.30
CA MET A 158 -25.05 1.04 22.28
C MET A 158 -25.72 1.88 23.37
N ALA A 159 -25.07 2.97 23.81
CA ALA A 159 -25.65 3.93 24.75
C ALA A 159 -26.81 4.75 24.17
N ALA A 160 -26.93 4.80 22.84
CA ALA A 160 -27.94 5.58 22.12
C ALA A 160 -28.88 4.73 21.25
N LYS A 161 -28.84 3.40 21.39
CA LYS A 161 -29.59 2.41 20.61
C LYS A 161 -31.11 2.60 20.70
N GLU A 162 -31.60 3.10 21.83
CA GLU A 162 -33.02 3.43 22.04
C GLU A 162 -33.40 4.85 21.57
N LYS A 163 -32.41 5.68 21.22
CA LYS A 163 -32.59 7.09 20.85
C LYS A 163 -32.44 7.36 19.35
N PHE A 164 -31.66 6.56 18.63
CA PHE A 164 -31.41 6.73 17.21
C PHE A 164 -31.71 5.46 16.44
N ASP A 165 -32.29 5.63 15.25
CA ASP A 165 -32.77 4.56 14.40
C ASP A 165 -31.62 3.85 13.67
N VAL A 166 -30.81 3.04 14.38
CA VAL A 166 -29.69 2.27 13.80
C VAL A 166 -29.67 0.86 14.38
N VAL A 167 -29.81 -0.14 13.51
CA VAL A 167 -29.81 -1.55 13.90
C VAL A 167 -28.65 -2.29 13.24
N PHE A 168 -27.62 -2.60 14.02
CA PHE A 168 -26.44 -3.34 13.55
C PHE A 168 -26.75 -4.82 13.28
N GLN A 169 -26.14 -5.35 12.23
CA GLN A 169 -26.29 -6.72 11.74
C GLN A 169 -24.92 -7.42 11.66
N PRO A 170 -24.30 -7.77 12.80
CA PRO A 170 -22.94 -8.32 12.83
C PRO A 170 -22.83 -9.71 12.16
N ASN A 171 -23.93 -10.45 12.08
CA ASN A 171 -23.98 -11.78 11.48
C ASN A 171 -24.48 -11.77 10.03
N TYR A 172 -24.64 -10.59 9.42
CA TYR A 172 -25.04 -10.48 8.03
C TYR A 172 -23.96 -11.08 7.13
N GLN A 173 -24.36 -11.92 6.17
CA GLN A 173 -23.46 -12.47 5.15
C GLN A 173 -23.53 -11.57 3.92
N PRO A 174 -22.50 -10.73 3.68
CA PRO A 174 -22.54 -9.80 2.57
C PRO A 174 -22.40 -10.52 1.23
N PRO A 175 -23.09 -10.05 0.18
CA PRO A 175 -22.82 -10.48 -1.19
C PRO A 175 -21.43 -10.02 -1.64
N ASP A 176 -20.85 -10.76 -2.58
CA ASP A 176 -19.63 -10.37 -3.27
C ASP A 176 -19.83 -9.08 -4.09
N VAL A 177 -18.72 -8.40 -4.40
CA VAL A 177 -18.73 -7.24 -5.30
C VAL A 177 -19.16 -7.72 -6.68
N GLY A 178 -20.28 -7.20 -7.18
CA GLY A 178 -20.80 -7.55 -8.49
C GLY A 178 -20.55 -6.47 -9.53
N ASP A 179 -20.49 -6.86 -10.80
CA ASP A 179 -20.39 -5.95 -11.93
C ASP A 179 -21.64 -5.06 -12.09
N TRP A 180 -21.43 -3.90 -12.74
CA TRP A 180 -22.51 -3.02 -13.20
C TRP A 180 -23.37 -3.72 -14.25
N LYS A 181 -24.69 -3.74 -14.05
CA LYS A 181 -25.66 -4.36 -14.96
C LYS A 181 -26.49 -3.29 -15.67
N LYS A 182 -27.16 -3.65 -16.77
CA LYS A 182 -28.11 -2.75 -17.47
C LYS A 182 -29.25 -2.25 -16.58
N ASP A 183 -29.63 -3.03 -15.56
CA ASP A 183 -30.63 -2.60 -14.60
C ASP A 183 -30.14 -1.44 -13.72
N ASP A 184 -28.81 -1.33 -13.52
CA ASP A 184 -28.17 -0.22 -12.81
C ASP A 184 -28.08 1.05 -13.69
N GLU A 185 -28.69 1.06 -14.87
CA GLU A 185 -28.76 2.20 -15.80
C GLU A 185 -30.17 2.82 -15.88
N ARG A 186 -31.10 2.37 -15.03
CA ARG A 186 -32.50 2.79 -15.04
C ARG A 186 -33.01 3.05 -13.63
N LEU A 187 -33.98 3.94 -13.52
CA LEU A 187 -34.73 4.11 -12.27
C LEU A 187 -35.76 2.99 -12.13
N PRO A 188 -35.85 2.32 -10.97
CA PRO A 188 -36.94 1.40 -10.68
C PRO A 188 -38.33 2.04 -10.77
N ASP A 189 -39.37 1.27 -11.05
CA ASP A 189 -40.76 1.78 -11.07
C ASP A 189 -41.36 1.96 -9.66
N SER A 190 -40.68 1.48 -8.61
CA SER A 190 -41.16 1.51 -7.22
C SER A 190 -40.02 1.69 -6.22
N SER A 191 -40.36 1.83 -4.94
CA SER A 191 -39.37 1.96 -3.87
C SER A 191 -38.69 0.63 -3.56
N GLN A 192 -37.42 0.54 -3.94
CA GLN A 192 -36.54 -0.60 -3.67
C GLN A 192 -35.09 -0.13 -3.61
N PRO A 193 -34.17 -0.88 -2.99
CA PRO A 193 -32.74 -0.55 -3.05
C PRO A 193 -32.23 -0.65 -4.49
N PHE A 194 -31.48 0.36 -4.94
CA PHE A 194 -30.86 0.33 -6.27
C PHE A 194 -29.56 1.13 -6.34
N TYR A 195 -28.80 0.84 -7.38
CA TYR A 195 -27.67 1.63 -7.85
C TYR A 195 -28.05 2.27 -9.18
N LEU A 196 -27.51 3.46 -9.44
CA LEU A 196 -27.62 4.13 -10.73
C LEU A 196 -26.23 4.60 -11.17
N ARG A 197 -25.78 4.05 -12.29
CA ARG A 197 -24.49 4.37 -12.89
C ARG A 197 -24.48 5.81 -13.39
N ALA A 198 -23.35 6.48 -13.25
CA ALA A 198 -23.15 7.86 -13.63
C ALA A 198 -23.62 8.13 -15.07
N ASN A 199 -24.45 9.14 -15.23
CA ASN A 199 -24.93 9.65 -16.52
C ASN A 199 -25.75 8.68 -17.39
N THR A 200 -26.17 7.52 -16.89
CA THR A 200 -26.94 6.54 -17.70
C THR A 200 -28.45 6.65 -17.49
N GLY A 201 -28.89 7.09 -16.30
CA GLY A 201 -30.30 7.23 -15.93
C GLY A 201 -31.12 8.17 -16.82
N PRO A 202 -32.45 8.13 -16.72
CA PRO A 202 -33.35 8.81 -17.65
C PRO A 202 -33.16 10.33 -17.60
N ARG A 203 -33.47 11.01 -18.70
CA ARG A 203 -33.21 12.45 -18.90
C ARG A 203 -34.42 13.11 -19.53
N TRP A 204 -34.73 14.33 -19.09
CA TRP A 204 -35.75 15.17 -19.68
C TRP A 204 -35.17 16.51 -20.07
N MET A 205 -35.59 16.99 -21.24
CA MET A 205 -35.26 18.32 -21.74
C MET A 205 -36.50 19.20 -21.72
N LEU A 206 -36.37 20.38 -21.12
CA LEU A 206 -37.34 21.47 -21.16
C LEU A 206 -36.65 22.73 -21.68
N GLY A 207 -36.79 23.01 -22.97
CA GLY A 207 -36.04 24.10 -23.59
C GLY A 207 -34.55 23.83 -23.60
N GLY A 208 -33.79 24.74 -22.99
CA GLY A 208 -32.35 24.60 -22.74
C GLY A 208 -31.97 23.93 -21.41
N VAL A 209 -32.93 23.43 -20.62
CA VAL A 209 -32.64 22.81 -19.31
C VAL A 209 -32.82 21.30 -19.38
N MET A 210 -31.78 20.56 -19.00
CA MET A 210 -31.83 19.11 -18.80
C MET A 210 -31.99 18.78 -17.32
N SER A 211 -32.89 17.85 -17.00
CA SER A 211 -32.98 17.18 -15.72
C SER A 211 -32.61 15.70 -15.90
N ARG A 212 -31.57 15.25 -15.18
CA ARG A 212 -31.18 13.84 -15.06
C ARG A 212 -31.43 13.39 -13.62
N PRO A 213 -32.62 12.87 -13.29
CA PRO A 213 -32.93 12.40 -11.96
C PRO A 213 -32.06 11.20 -11.55
N PHE A 214 -31.52 11.28 -10.33
CA PHE A 214 -30.93 10.14 -9.63
C PHE A 214 -31.99 9.35 -8.88
N ILE A 215 -33.00 10.05 -8.34
CA ILE A 215 -34.17 9.48 -7.68
C ILE A 215 -35.33 10.48 -7.76
N THR A 216 -36.56 9.99 -7.89
CA THR A 216 -37.77 10.81 -7.84
C THR A 216 -38.62 10.44 -6.64
N THR A 217 -39.67 11.23 -6.38
CA THR A 217 -40.66 10.93 -5.34
C THR A 217 -41.36 9.57 -5.53
N THR A 218 -41.33 8.99 -6.73
CA THR A 218 -41.83 7.63 -6.98
C THR A 218 -40.99 6.58 -6.26
N GLN A 219 -39.66 6.60 -6.43
CA GLN A 219 -38.78 5.60 -5.82
C GLN A 219 -38.54 5.89 -4.33
N SER A 220 -38.63 7.15 -3.90
CA SER A 220 -38.45 7.52 -2.50
C SER A 220 -39.71 7.36 -1.65
N ASN A 221 -40.86 6.98 -2.21
CA ASN A 221 -42.16 7.05 -1.53
C ASN A 221 -42.52 8.47 -1.04
N GLY A 222 -42.17 9.49 -1.84
CA GLY A 222 -42.57 10.88 -1.62
C GLY A 222 -41.77 11.62 -0.55
N VAL A 223 -40.62 11.10 -0.12
CA VAL A 223 -39.79 11.74 0.93
C VAL A 223 -38.71 12.66 0.37
N CYS A 224 -38.19 12.37 -0.83
CA CYS A 224 -37.19 13.21 -1.48
C CYS A 224 -37.14 13.04 -3.02
N ALA A 225 -36.53 14.00 -3.71
CA ALA A 225 -36.11 13.86 -5.09
C ALA A 225 -34.71 14.46 -5.27
N ILE A 226 -33.90 13.86 -6.14
CA ILE A 226 -32.53 14.30 -6.40
C ILE A 226 -32.27 14.22 -7.90
N SER A 227 -31.81 15.32 -8.49
CA SER A 227 -31.52 15.40 -9.92
C SER A 227 -30.28 16.24 -10.21
N SER A 228 -29.52 15.83 -11.23
CA SER A 228 -28.62 16.75 -11.92
C SER A 228 -29.45 17.69 -12.79
N ILE A 229 -29.27 18.99 -12.61
CA ILE A 229 -29.87 20.06 -13.43
C ILE A 229 -28.75 20.71 -14.24
N GLU A 230 -28.88 20.66 -15.56
CA GLU A 230 -27.82 21.06 -16.49
C GLU A 230 -28.35 22.03 -17.54
N SER A 231 -27.57 23.06 -17.86
CA SER A 231 -27.91 24.06 -18.87
C SER A 231 -26.65 24.81 -19.34
N SER A 232 -26.82 25.67 -20.34
CA SER A 232 -25.79 26.55 -20.89
C SER A 232 -26.23 28.01 -20.88
N CYS A 233 -25.27 28.93 -20.76
CA CYS A 233 -25.48 30.36 -21.03
C CYS A 233 -25.68 30.69 -22.51
N GLU A 234 -25.38 29.75 -23.42
CA GLU A 234 -25.57 29.92 -24.87
C GLU A 234 -27.03 29.69 -25.30
N TYR A 235 -27.87 29.13 -24.41
CA TYR A 235 -29.29 28.95 -24.65
C TYR A 235 -30.11 30.22 -24.31
N GLY A 236 -31.34 30.27 -24.80
CA GLY A 236 -32.28 31.34 -24.47
C GLY A 236 -32.77 31.27 -23.02
N PRO A 237 -33.55 32.28 -22.57
CA PRO A 237 -34.12 32.29 -21.23
C PRO A 237 -34.98 31.05 -20.94
N SER A 238 -34.55 30.23 -19.97
CA SER A 238 -35.28 29.02 -19.58
C SER A 238 -36.49 29.32 -18.69
N LEU A 239 -37.38 28.34 -18.49
CA LEU A 239 -38.44 28.45 -17.49
C LEU A 239 -37.88 28.72 -16.09
N LEU A 240 -36.71 28.14 -15.77
CA LEU A 240 -36.06 28.32 -14.48
C LEU A 240 -35.57 29.76 -14.24
N SER A 241 -35.43 30.57 -15.29
CA SER A 241 -35.09 31.99 -15.19
C SER A 241 -36.26 32.90 -14.74
N LYS A 242 -37.48 32.35 -14.65
CA LYS A 242 -38.67 33.06 -14.17
C LYS A 242 -38.86 32.83 -12.67
N ASN A 243 -39.47 33.81 -12.01
CA ASN A 243 -39.81 33.72 -10.59
C ASN A 243 -40.80 32.56 -10.34
N MET A 244 -40.41 31.63 -9.47
CA MET A 244 -41.22 30.51 -9.02
C MET A 244 -41.23 30.37 -7.52
N THR A 245 -42.23 29.67 -6.99
CA THR A 245 -42.39 29.41 -5.55
C THR A 245 -42.95 28.02 -5.36
N PHE A 246 -42.26 27.22 -4.55
CA PHE A 246 -42.71 25.91 -4.09
C PHE A 246 -43.09 26.08 -2.62
N TYR A 247 -44.36 25.90 -2.27
CA TYR A 247 -44.84 26.23 -0.92
C TYR A 247 -44.46 25.21 0.14
N ASP A 248 -44.24 23.96 -0.27
CA ASP A 248 -44.03 22.83 0.64
C ASP A 248 -42.70 22.08 0.42
N VAL A 249 -41.84 22.58 -0.48
CA VAL A 249 -40.59 21.89 -0.85
C VAL A 249 -39.38 22.79 -0.59
N ASP A 250 -38.50 22.34 0.28
CA ASP A 250 -37.18 22.93 0.52
C ASP A 250 -36.19 22.47 -0.56
N HIS A 251 -35.35 23.39 -1.04
CA HIS A 251 -34.35 23.10 -2.07
C HIS A 251 -32.94 23.30 -1.51
N CYS A 252 -32.08 22.29 -1.66
CA CYS A 252 -30.64 22.40 -1.42
C CYS A 252 -29.92 22.16 -2.75
N LEU A 253 -29.31 23.21 -3.31
CA LEU A 253 -28.66 23.17 -4.62
C LEU A 253 -27.14 23.22 -4.42
N CYS A 254 -26.46 22.15 -4.82
CA CYS A 254 -25.01 21.99 -4.72
C CYS A 254 -24.38 22.14 -6.11
N ILE A 255 -23.63 23.21 -6.35
CA ILE A 255 -23.07 23.50 -7.67
C ILE A 255 -21.87 22.58 -7.92
N GLN A 256 -21.91 21.81 -9.01
CA GLN A 256 -20.86 20.85 -9.37
C GLN A 256 -19.93 21.36 -10.46
N GLU A 257 -20.45 22.07 -11.46
CA GLU A 257 -19.65 22.63 -12.56
C GLU A 257 -20.25 23.97 -13.00
N GLY A 258 -19.39 24.92 -13.35
CA GLY A 258 -19.80 26.24 -13.86
C GLY A 258 -20.32 27.20 -12.80
N THR A 259 -21.06 28.21 -13.27
CA THR A 259 -21.58 29.31 -12.44
C THR A 259 -23.10 29.39 -12.52
N LEU A 260 -23.76 29.36 -11.36
CA LEU A 260 -25.21 29.51 -11.21
C LEU A 260 -25.52 30.86 -10.55
N VAL A 261 -26.45 31.61 -11.12
CA VAL A 261 -27.00 32.83 -10.51
C VAL A 261 -28.37 32.52 -9.92
N VAL A 262 -28.53 32.78 -8.62
CA VAL A 262 -29.79 32.61 -7.89
C VAL A 262 -30.35 33.98 -7.55
N ARG A 263 -31.59 34.22 -7.98
CA ARG A 263 -32.31 35.46 -7.71
C ARG A 263 -33.42 35.17 -6.71
N LEU A 264 -33.31 35.71 -5.51
CA LEU A 264 -34.41 35.65 -4.54
C LEU A 264 -35.22 36.94 -4.63
N LYS A 265 -36.54 36.82 -4.57
CA LYS A 265 -37.43 37.99 -4.57
C LYS A 265 -37.04 38.96 -3.46
N ASP A 266 -36.96 40.24 -3.79
CA ASP A 266 -36.60 41.36 -2.90
C ASP A 266 -35.14 41.34 -2.38
N LEU A 267 -34.29 40.47 -2.95
CA LEU A 267 -32.85 40.40 -2.66
C LEU A 267 -32.02 40.62 -3.93
N ALA A 268 -30.74 40.99 -3.75
CA ALA A 268 -29.80 41.08 -4.85
C ALA A 268 -29.43 39.70 -5.39
N ASP A 269 -29.16 39.62 -6.70
CA ASP A 269 -28.66 38.40 -7.36
C ASP A 269 -27.40 37.88 -6.66
N ALA A 270 -27.37 36.57 -6.41
CA ALA A 270 -26.24 35.89 -5.80
C ALA A 270 -25.63 34.91 -6.81
N VAL A 271 -24.31 34.93 -6.93
CA VAL A 271 -23.54 34.10 -7.86
C VAL A 271 -22.90 32.96 -7.07
N PHE A 272 -23.06 31.74 -7.57
CA PHE A 272 -22.56 30.51 -6.98
C PHE A 272 -21.65 29.77 -7.95
N ARG A 273 -20.53 29.27 -7.45
CA ARG A 273 -19.49 28.53 -8.18
C ARG A 273 -19.39 27.09 -7.69
N GLU A 274 -18.59 26.30 -8.40
CA GLU A 274 -18.28 24.91 -8.05
C GLU A 274 -17.94 24.72 -6.56
N GLY A 275 -18.60 23.74 -5.94
CA GLY A 275 -18.47 23.38 -4.53
C GLY A 275 -19.29 24.22 -3.57
N GLU A 276 -19.90 25.33 -4.00
CA GLU A 276 -20.76 26.16 -3.16
C GLU A 276 -22.19 25.58 -3.13
N THR A 277 -22.89 25.85 -2.03
CA THR A 277 -24.26 25.35 -1.81
C THR A 277 -25.19 26.50 -1.47
N VAL A 278 -26.41 26.46 -2.00
CA VAL A 278 -27.52 27.33 -1.58
C VAL A 278 -28.67 26.51 -1.05
N VAL A 279 -29.25 26.95 0.05
CA VAL A 279 -30.48 26.37 0.61
C VAL A 279 -31.59 27.40 0.53
N ILE A 280 -32.69 27.03 -0.13
CA ILE A 280 -33.84 27.86 -0.41
C ILE A 280 -35.06 27.20 0.26
N PRO A 281 -35.56 27.75 1.37
CA PRO A 281 -36.69 27.17 2.06
C PRO A 281 -38.00 27.26 1.27
N ALA A 282 -38.93 26.35 1.57
CA ALA A 282 -40.27 26.36 1.01
C ALA A 282 -40.98 27.70 1.28
N GLY A 283 -41.73 28.18 0.29
CA GLY A 283 -42.40 29.47 0.28
C GLY A 283 -41.52 30.65 -0.17
N GLN A 284 -40.21 30.47 -0.29
CA GLN A 284 -39.33 31.49 -0.85
C GLN A 284 -39.48 31.55 -2.38
N THR A 285 -39.73 32.76 -2.91
CA THR A 285 -39.72 32.98 -4.37
C THR A 285 -38.29 33.10 -4.87
N PHE A 286 -37.94 32.33 -5.91
CA PHE A 286 -36.61 32.35 -6.54
C PHE A 286 -36.65 32.15 -8.06
N ALA A 287 -35.54 32.45 -8.73
CA ALA A 287 -35.25 32.14 -10.13
C ALA A 287 -33.77 31.77 -10.29
N LEU A 288 -33.45 31.02 -11.34
CA LEU A 288 -32.12 30.49 -11.64
C LEU A 288 -31.65 30.94 -13.04
N ALA A 289 -30.43 31.44 -13.14
CA ALA A 289 -29.77 31.70 -14.42
C ALA A 289 -28.43 30.97 -14.50
N PHE A 290 -28.14 30.42 -15.67
CA PHE A 290 -26.96 29.59 -15.93
C PHE A 290 -25.92 30.44 -16.66
N ASP A 291 -24.84 30.82 -15.98
CA ASP A 291 -23.95 31.91 -16.42
C ASP A 291 -22.62 31.42 -17.05
N SER A 292 -22.45 30.11 -17.15
CA SER A 292 -21.30 29.49 -17.82
C SER A 292 -21.74 28.69 -19.04
N ARG A 293 -20.81 28.43 -19.97
CA ARG A 293 -21.05 27.59 -21.16
C ARG A 293 -21.61 26.22 -20.81
N TYR A 294 -21.26 25.70 -19.65
CA TYR A 294 -21.86 24.53 -19.05
C TYR A 294 -22.04 24.79 -17.55
N VAL A 295 -23.22 24.46 -17.04
CA VAL A 295 -23.52 24.53 -15.62
C VAL A 295 -24.17 23.21 -15.22
N ARG A 296 -23.67 22.58 -14.16
CA ARG A 296 -24.25 21.38 -13.55
C ARG A 296 -24.50 21.63 -12.07
N VAL A 297 -25.73 21.39 -11.63
CA VAL A 297 -26.18 21.57 -10.25
C VAL A 297 -26.84 20.29 -9.77
N TRP A 298 -26.41 19.75 -8.64
CA TRP A 298 -27.15 18.68 -7.97
C TRP A 298 -28.21 19.29 -7.06
N SER A 299 -29.47 19.06 -7.42
CA SER A 299 -30.63 19.55 -6.67
C SER A 299 -31.13 18.45 -5.75
N PHE A 300 -31.16 18.73 -4.44
CA PHE A 300 -31.76 17.89 -3.41
C PHE A 300 -33.04 18.56 -2.91
N THR A 301 -34.16 17.83 -2.91
CA THR A 301 -35.46 18.32 -2.45
C THR A 301 -36.15 17.29 -1.57
N ASP A 302 -36.97 17.76 -0.64
CA ASP A 302 -37.81 16.93 0.24
C ASP A 302 -39.21 16.66 -0.34
N GLY A 303 -39.31 16.74 -1.66
CA GLY A 303 -40.56 16.57 -2.42
C GLY A 303 -40.36 16.88 -3.90
N ASN A 304 -41.47 17.10 -4.61
CA ASN A 304 -41.46 17.42 -6.05
C ASN A 304 -41.02 18.87 -6.28
N GLY A 305 -39.76 19.08 -6.66
CA GLY A 305 -39.15 20.38 -6.87
C GLY A 305 -38.99 20.76 -8.34
N ILE A 306 -37.91 21.49 -8.63
CA ILE A 306 -37.58 21.97 -9.98
C ILE A 306 -37.38 20.84 -11.00
N GLU A 307 -36.92 19.66 -10.58
CA GLU A 307 -36.77 18.47 -11.41
C GLU A 307 -38.13 17.96 -11.91
N SER A 308 -39.16 17.99 -11.04
CA SER A 308 -40.52 17.59 -11.39
C SER A 308 -41.17 18.55 -12.37
N LEU A 309 -40.82 19.83 -12.32
CA LEU A 309 -41.25 20.83 -13.29
C LEU A 309 -40.66 20.54 -14.69
N VAL A 310 -39.36 20.22 -14.76
CA VAL A 310 -38.67 19.84 -16.00
C VAL A 310 -39.23 18.51 -16.54
N HIS A 311 -39.46 17.53 -15.67
CA HIS A 311 -40.02 16.23 -16.06
C HIS A 311 -41.43 16.36 -16.66
N ARG A 312 -42.36 17.08 -15.99
CA ARG A 312 -43.77 17.16 -16.41
C ARG A 312 -44.01 18.03 -17.64
N LEU A 313 -43.19 19.06 -17.85
CA LEU A 313 -43.33 19.99 -18.98
C LEU A 313 -42.38 19.68 -20.12
N GLY A 314 -41.28 18.98 -19.83
CA GLY A 314 -40.27 18.60 -20.80
C GLY A 314 -40.60 17.31 -21.54
N LYS A 315 -39.67 16.88 -22.38
CA LYS A 315 -39.76 15.61 -23.12
C LYS A 315 -38.59 14.70 -22.75
N PRO A 316 -38.78 13.37 -22.74
CA PRO A 316 -37.68 12.42 -22.63
C PRO A 316 -36.60 12.74 -23.68
N PHE A 317 -35.34 12.63 -23.27
CA PHE A 317 -34.19 12.97 -24.10
C PHE A 317 -33.17 11.84 -24.12
N GLU A 318 -32.94 11.29 -25.32
CA GLU A 318 -32.04 10.16 -25.50
C GLU A 318 -30.55 10.55 -25.39
N GLY A 319 -30.21 11.78 -25.78
CA GLY A 319 -28.83 12.28 -25.72
C GLY A 319 -28.26 12.27 -24.30
N VAL A 320 -26.97 11.99 -24.19
CA VAL A 320 -26.29 11.86 -22.88
C VAL A 320 -25.78 13.21 -22.38
N VAL A 321 -25.46 14.12 -23.31
CA VAL A 321 -24.95 15.48 -23.04
C VAL A 321 -25.91 16.54 -23.57
N LEU A 322 -25.75 17.79 -23.13
CA LEU A 322 -26.54 18.92 -23.63
C LEU A 322 -26.39 19.06 -25.16
N PRO A 323 -27.49 19.28 -25.91
CA PRO A 323 -27.44 19.45 -27.37
C PRO A 323 -26.85 20.81 -27.78
N ASP A 324 -26.30 20.95 -28.98
CA ASP A 324 -25.77 22.26 -29.44
C ASP A 324 -26.83 23.37 -29.56
N ARG A 325 -28.12 22.99 -29.63
CA ARG A 325 -29.26 23.92 -29.72
C ARG A 325 -30.35 23.50 -28.74
N GLU A 326 -30.99 24.49 -28.12
CA GLU A 326 -32.15 24.25 -27.24
C GLU A 326 -33.32 23.60 -28.01
N LEU A 327 -34.12 22.79 -27.31
CA LEU A 327 -35.28 22.13 -27.89
C LEU A 327 -36.53 23.01 -27.75
N GLU A 328 -37.45 22.94 -28.72
CA GLU A 328 -38.73 23.62 -28.58
C GLU A 328 -39.56 23.02 -27.44
N TRP A 329 -40.20 23.89 -26.65
CA TRP A 329 -41.08 23.51 -25.56
C TRP A 329 -42.33 24.38 -25.49
N ASP A 330 -43.42 23.82 -24.97
CA ASP A 330 -44.72 24.47 -24.88
C ASP A 330 -44.96 25.04 -23.48
N SER A 331 -45.36 26.31 -23.43
CA SER A 331 -45.65 27.02 -22.18
C SER A 331 -47.13 26.94 -21.75
N ALA A 332 -48.03 26.39 -22.58
CA ALA A 332 -49.47 26.37 -22.31
C ALA A 332 -49.85 25.65 -21.01
N HIS A 333 -49.08 24.62 -20.63
CA HIS A 333 -49.37 23.77 -19.48
C HIS A 333 -48.67 24.20 -18.18
N VAL A 334 -47.82 25.24 -18.22
CA VAL A 334 -46.99 25.67 -17.07
C VAL A 334 -47.86 25.99 -15.85
N GLU A 335 -48.94 26.76 -16.02
CA GLU A 335 -49.81 27.13 -14.89
C GLU A 335 -50.55 25.93 -14.28
N SER A 336 -50.95 24.96 -15.10
CA SER A 336 -51.64 23.76 -14.61
C SER A 336 -50.70 22.90 -13.79
N VAL A 337 -49.51 22.61 -14.33
CA VAL A 337 -48.49 21.81 -13.65
C VAL A 337 -48.03 22.50 -12.36
N ALA A 338 -47.81 23.82 -12.37
CA ALA A 338 -47.44 24.57 -11.17
C ALA A 338 -48.52 24.52 -10.08
N LYS A 339 -49.80 24.52 -10.45
CA LYS A 339 -50.92 24.35 -9.51
C LYS A 339 -50.99 22.93 -8.95
N GLU A 340 -50.74 21.91 -9.76
CA GLU A 340 -50.75 20.51 -9.33
C GLU A 340 -49.62 20.20 -8.35
N LEU A 341 -48.39 20.63 -8.67
CA LEU A 341 -47.22 20.41 -7.80
C LEU A 341 -47.41 21.01 -6.41
N ASN A 342 -48.06 22.18 -6.32
CA ASN A 342 -48.41 22.83 -5.06
C ASN A 342 -49.71 22.31 -4.41
N ARG A 343 -50.44 21.36 -5.02
CA ARG A 343 -51.64 20.71 -4.44
C ARG A 343 -51.35 19.31 -3.90
N SER A 344 -50.36 18.63 -4.46
CA SER A 344 -50.02 17.22 -4.16
C SER A 344 -49.42 16.97 -2.77
N SER A 345 -49.18 18.00 -1.95
CA SER A 345 -48.53 17.93 -0.63
C SER A 345 -49.45 17.55 0.55
N SER A 346 -50.74 17.32 0.32
CA SER A 346 -51.74 17.12 1.40
C SER A 346 -52.00 15.67 1.83
N ILE A 347 -51.24 14.69 1.36
CA ILE A 347 -51.39 13.28 1.76
C ILE A 347 -50.23 12.86 2.67
N ARG A 348 -50.31 13.24 3.96
CA ARG A 348 -49.64 12.54 5.07
C ARG A 348 -50.58 12.48 6.27
N THR A 349 -51.39 11.43 6.33
CA THR A 349 -52.09 10.99 7.55
C THR A 349 -51.83 9.50 7.73
N THR A 350 -51.11 9.13 8.78
CA THR A 350 -51.64 8.45 9.99
C THR A 350 -50.47 7.92 10.82
N VAL A 351 -50.08 8.60 11.90
CA VAL A 351 -49.64 7.95 13.15
C VAL A 351 -50.04 8.86 14.33
N ASP A 352 -50.46 8.19 15.40
CA ASP A 352 -51.13 8.59 16.64
C ASP A 352 -50.73 9.89 17.36
N ASP A 353 -51.71 10.46 18.05
CA ASP A 353 -51.69 11.68 18.86
C ASP A 353 -51.25 11.39 20.32
N SER A 354 -50.10 11.93 20.75
CA SER A 354 -49.86 12.42 22.13
C SER A 354 -48.54 13.19 22.25
N GLY A 355 -48.58 14.48 22.65
CA GLY A 355 -47.40 15.36 22.79
C GLY A 355 -47.03 15.77 24.23
N PRO A 356 -45.89 16.48 24.47
CA PRO A 356 -45.64 17.26 25.71
C PRO A 356 -45.09 18.72 25.51
N PRO A 357 -44.99 19.58 26.56
CA PRO A 357 -45.25 21.04 26.50
C PRO A 357 -44.02 22.01 26.44
N ARG A 358 -44.26 23.29 26.08
CA ARG A 358 -43.28 24.41 25.94
C ARG A 358 -42.78 25.03 27.28
N ALA A 359 -41.50 25.43 27.36
CA ALA A 359 -40.86 26.08 28.53
C ALA A 359 -40.36 27.55 28.31
N LYS A 360 -40.30 28.36 29.40
CA LYS A 360 -39.95 29.81 29.48
C LYS A 360 -38.45 30.08 29.80
N ARG A 361 -37.91 31.28 29.44
CA ARG A 361 -36.49 31.73 29.58
C ARG A 361 -36.10 32.32 30.97
N PRO A 362 -34.83 32.21 31.45
CA PRO A 362 -34.37 32.76 32.75
C PRO A 362 -33.57 34.09 32.69
N ARG A 363 -33.27 34.68 33.88
CA ARG A 363 -32.74 36.05 34.14
C ARG A 363 -31.30 36.01 34.73
N ALA A 364 -30.45 36.97 34.36
CA ALA A 364 -28.99 37.08 34.63
C ALA A 364 -28.59 37.38 36.11
N ALA A 365 -27.38 36.93 36.55
CA ALA A 365 -26.90 36.86 37.94
C ALA A 365 -25.82 37.89 38.38
N GLN A 366 -24.96 38.43 37.51
CA GLN A 366 -23.91 39.41 37.79
C GLN A 366 -23.56 40.35 36.59
N ALA A 367 -23.66 41.67 36.78
CA ALA A 367 -23.41 42.68 35.73
C ALA A 367 -21.92 43.13 35.62
N CYS A 368 -21.45 43.44 34.40
CA CYS A 368 -20.07 43.89 34.13
C CYS A 368 -19.73 45.28 34.70
N ASP A 369 -18.44 45.58 34.93
CA ASP A 369 -17.99 46.78 35.66
C ASP A 369 -18.46 48.10 35.05
N ARG A 370 -18.50 48.20 33.71
CA ARG A 370 -18.93 49.41 32.99
C ARG A 370 -20.45 49.65 33.16
N CYS A 371 -21.26 48.59 33.10
CA CYS A 371 -22.68 48.64 33.40
C CYS A 371 -22.94 48.84 34.90
N ARG A 372 -22.06 48.35 35.78
CA ARG A 372 -22.13 48.50 37.24
C ARG A 372 -21.82 49.92 37.69
N LEU A 373 -20.79 50.56 37.15
CA LEU A 373 -20.42 51.97 37.38
C LEU A 373 -21.49 52.95 36.89
N LYS A 374 -22.15 52.64 35.76
CA LYS A 374 -23.16 53.50 35.12
C LYS A 374 -24.61 53.13 35.52
N LYS A 375 -24.80 52.10 36.35
CA LYS A 375 -26.10 51.53 36.78
C LYS A 375 -27.01 51.09 35.62
N TYR A 376 -26.45 50.53 34.55
CA TYR A 376 -27.20 49.96 33.42
C TYR A 376 -27.43 48.45 33.56
N LYS A 377 -28.48 47.94 32.90
CA LYS A 377 -28.89 46.52 32.96
C LYS A 377 -28.03 45.69 32.00
N CYS A 378 -27.30 44.71 32.54
CA CYS A 378 -26.35 43.87 31.80
C CYS A 378 -26.96 42.52 31.45
N ASP A 379 -26.61 41.99 30.28
CA ASP A 379 -27.08 40.72 29.72
C ASP A 379 -26.01 39.61 29.77
N GLU A 380 -24.88 39.87 30.43
CA GLU A 380 -23.78 38.91 30.68
C GLU A 380 -23.08 38.32 29.46
N SER A 381 -23.45 38.73 28.24
CA SER A 381 -22.63 38.47 27.06
C SER A 381 -21.27 39.17 27.22
N TYR A 382 -20.19 38.59 26.68
CA TYR A 382 -18.86 39.21 26.73
C TYR A 382 -18.31 39.41 25.30
N PRO A 383 -18.23 40.66 24.80
CA PRO A 383 -18.66 41.91 25.43
C PRO A 383 -20.20 42.03 25.50
N CYS A 384 -20.70 42.67 26.55
CA CYS A 384 -22.15 42.74 26.80
C CYS A 384 -22.85 43.63 25.78
N SER A 385 -24.11 43.34 25.45
CA SER A 385 -24.84 44.01 24.36
C SER A 385 -24.84 45.54 24.50
N HIS A 386 -24.89 46.03 25.74
CA HIS A 386 -24.86 47.46 26.04
C HIS A 386 -23.46 48.10 25.91
N CYS A 387 -22.39 47.34 26.11
CA CYS A 387 -21.01 47.82 25.95
C CYS A 387 -20.48 47.65 24.52
N LYS A 388 -21.13 46.81 23.72
CA LYS A 388 -20.72 46.43 22.36
C LYS A 388 -20.65 47.62 21.39
N SER A 389 -21.52 48.62 21.54
CA SER A 389 -21.59 49.77 20.62
C SER A 389 -20.42 50.75 20.74
N ASN A 390 -19.78 50.84 21.92
CA ASN A 390 -18.74 51.85 22.17
C ASN A 390 -17.32 51.29 22.05
N TYR A 391 -17.16 49.97 21.89
CA TYR A 391 -15.85 49.33 21.76
C TYR A 391 -15.25 49.48 20.35
N VAL A 392 -16.11 49.54 19.33
CA VAL A 392 -15.70 49.67 17.92
C VAL A 392 -15.10 51.05 17.64
N SER A 393 -15.71 52.11 18.18
CA SER A 393 -15.21 53.49 17.99
C SER A 393 -13.85 53.74 18.64
N ASP A 394 -13.56 53.11 19.80
CA ASP A 394 -12.27 53.21 20.47
C ASP A 394 -11.18 52.38 19.75
N LEU A 395 -11.57 51.31 19.05
CA LEU A 395 -10.68 50.47 18.24
C LEU A 395 -10.32 51.14 16.90
N GLU A 396 -11.29 51.76 16.22
CA GLU A 396 -11.08 52.47 14.96
C GLU A 396 -10.08 53.63 15.14
N LYS A 397 -10.20 54.40 16.23
CA LYS A 397 -9.21 55.45 16.57
C LYS A 397 -7.79 54.91 16.78
N LYS A 398 -7.67 53.72 17.38
CA LYS A 398 -6.37 53.09 17.64
C LYS A 398 -5.74 52.53 16.35
N VAL A 399 -6.56 52.02 15.43
CA VAL A 399 -6.12 51.54 14.11
C VAL A 399 -5.63 52.71 13.25
N ASP A 400 -6.31 53.85 13.29
CA ASP A 400 -5.87 55.05 12.56
C ASP A 400 -4.55 55.62 13.11
N GLU A 401 -4.38 55.67 14.44
CA GLU A 401 -3.12 56.09 15.08
C GLU A 401 -1.94 55.18 14.72
N LEU A 402 -2.16 53.86 14.68
CA LEU A 402 -1.11 52.88 14.33
C LEU A 402 -0.77 52.92 12.84
N SER A 403 -1.77 53.12 11.98
CA SER A 403 -1.59 53.24 10.52
C SER A 403 -0.88 54.53 10.12
N ALA A 404 -1.03 55.60 10.91
CA ALA A 404 -0.26 56.83 10.73
C ALA A 404 1.21 56.65 11.10
N LYS A 405 1.51 55.95 12.21
CA LYS A 405 2.89 55.65 12.65
C LYS A 405 3.63 54.74 11.67
N LEU A 406 2.93 53.78 11.06
CA LEU A 406 3.51 52.86 10.07
C LEU A 406 4.00 53.62 8.82
N ARG A 407 3.20 54.57 8.32
CA ARG A 407 3.55 55.38 7.14
C ARG A 407 4.76 56.28 7.35
N VAL A 408 4.95 56.80 8.58
CA VAL A 408 6.14 57.58 8.93
C VAL A 408 7.38 56.69 8.91
N ALA A 409 7.32 55.51 9.52
CA ALA A 409 8.43 54.55 9.55
C ALA A 409 8.81 54.06 8.14
N GLU A 410 7.84 53.84 7.25
CA GLU A 410 8.09 53.45 5.86
C GLU A 410 8.82 54.54 5.05
N SER A 411 8.52 55.82 5.33
CA SER A 411 9.19 56.95 4.68
C SER A 411 10.64 57.17 5.17
N GLU A 412 10.92 56.84 6.44
CA GLU A 412 12.26 56.87 7.01
C GLU A 412 13.16 55.76 6.45
N ILE A 413 12.59 54.60 6.09
CA ILE A 413 13.31 53.49 5.46
C ILE A 413 13.62 53.77 3.98
N ALA A 414 12.70 54.42 3.26
CA ALA A 414 12.87 54.76 1.84
C ALA A 414 13.96 55.83 1.61
N SER A 415 14.18 56.71 2.58
CA SER A 415 15.19 57.79 2.51
C SER A 415 16.62 57.33 2.81
N GLN A 416 16.82 56.10 3.30
CA GLN A 416 18.14 55.55 3.63
C GLN A 416 18.81 54.78 2.48
N ARG A 417 18.18 54.64 1.31
CA ARG A 417 18.74 53.88 0.18
C ARG A 417 19.01 54.75 -1.05
N SER A 418 20.25 55.25 -1.13
CA SER A 418 21.16 55.37 -2.32
C SER A 418 22.12 56.58 -2.17
N PRO A 419 23.27 56.74 -2.87
CA PRO A 419 24.22 55.83 -3.56
C PRO A 419 25.72 56.09 -3.25
N GLN A 420 26.61 55.13 -3.54
CA GLN A 420 27.99 55.37 -4.04
C GLN A 420 28.25 54.30 -5.13
N SER A 421 28.19 54.59 -6.43
CA SER A 421 29.10 55.37 -7.30
C SER A 421 30.49 54.73 -7.43
N GLN A 422 31.14 54.53 -8.57
CA GLN A 422 30.88 54.65 -10.02
C GLN A 422 32.25 54.42 -10.70
N ARG A 423 32.25 54.19 -12.03
CA ARG A 423 33.36 54.31 -13.03
C ARG A 423 34.17 53.03 -13.33
N GLU A 424 34.48 52.67 -14.59
CA GLU A 424 34.23 53.24 -15.92
C GLU A 424 34.57 52.17 -17.01
N ALA A 425 33.68 51.99 -17.99
CA ALA A 425 33.86 51.95 -19.47
C ALA A 425 35.23 51.48 -20.04
N THR A 426 35.30 50.53 -21.00
CA THR A 426 34.92 50.71 -22.42
C THR A 426 34.87 49.36 -23.19
N ALA A 427 34.18 49.33 -24.34
CA ALA A 427 34.20 48.28 -25.37
C ALA A 427 34.93 48.80 -26.64
N PRO A 428 34.99 48.10 -27.79
CA PRO A 428 35.26 46.69 -28.12
C PRO A 428 36.44 46.57 -29.15
N GLU A 429 36.89 45.35 -29.52
CA GLU A 429 37.34 44.93 -30.88
C GLU A 429 38.40 43.79 -30.90
N THR A 430 38.07 42.78 -31.72
CA THR A 430 38.86 42.03 -32.72
C THR A 430 40.39 41.85 -32.62
N ARG A 431 40.78 40.57 -32.88
CA ARG A 431 42.01 40.08 -33.57
C ARG A 431 43.29 39.78 -32.75
N GLN A 432 43.54 38.47 -32.64
CA GLN A 432 44.73 37.72 -33.11
C GLN A 432 46.10 37.77 -32.37
N MET A 433 46.61 36.52 -32.18
CA MET A 433 48.01 36.03 -32.00
C MET A 433 48.60 36.06 -30.57
N PRO A 434 49.61 35.23 -30.19
CA PRO A 434 50.25 34.06 -30.84
C PRO A 434 50.52 32.82 -29.92
N HIS A 435 51.03 31.75 -30.53
CA HIS A 435 51.93 30.68 -30.03
C HIS A 435 52.87 31.11 -28.88
N SER A 436 53.44 30.29 -27.99
CA SER A 436 53.69 28.85 -27.76
C SER A 436 54.19 28.80 -26.28
N ILE A 437 54.13 27.73 -25.50
CA ILE A 437 55.02 26.55 -25.47
C ILE A 437 54.40 25.64 -24.39
N ILE A 438 53.96 24.43 -24.75
CA ILE A 438 53.87 23.32 -23.79
C ILE A 438 54.55 22.14 -24.47
N GLU A 439 55.71 21.78 -23.94
CA GLU A 439 56.47 20.61 -24.36
C GLU A 439 55.67 19.34 -24.04
N ALA A 440 55.44 18.54 -25.10
CA ALA A 440 55.35 17.10 -24.98
C ALA A 440 56.69 16.59 -24.40
N THR A 441 56.74 15.55 -23.59
CA THR A 441 56.66 14.13 -23.98
C THR A 441 56.67 13.28 -22.68
N PRO A 442 56.71 11.94 -22.75
CA PRO A 442 55.64 10.98 -22.57
C PRO A 442 55.57 10.36 -21.15
N CYS A 443 54.40 9.87 -20.75
CA CYS A 443 54.26 8.97 -19.61
C CYS A 443 54.85 7.59 -19.93
N SER A 444 56.02 7.31 -19.36
CA SER A 444 56.57 5.97 -19.20
C SER A 444 56.74 5.63 -17.70
N MET A 445 56.04 4.55 -17.31
CA MET A 445 56.29 3.63 -16.18
C MET A 445 55.82 4.08 -14.76
N PRO A 446 55.42 3.15 -13.85
CA PRO A 446 55.82 1.74 -13.80
C PRO A 446 54.69 0.70 -13.81
N ARG A 447 54.95 -0.38 -14.57
CA ARG A 447 54.36 -1.71 -14.37
C ARG A 447 54.81 -2.27 -13.03
N HIS A 448 53.89 -2.48 -12.09
CA HIS A 448 53.97 -3.54 -11.09
C HIS A 448 52.58 -4.12 -10.88
N GLY A 449 52.47 -5.46 -10.93
CA GLY A 449 51.23 -6.19 -10.73
C GLY A 449 50.83 -7.15 -11.85
N SER A 450 51.79 -7.70 -12.62
CA SER A 450 51.56 -8.90 -13.42
C SER A 450 52.26 -10.07 -12.73
N THR A 451 51.47 -11.07 -12.33
CA THR A 451 51.94 -12.37 -11.85
C THR A 451 52.89 -13.00 -12.87
N PRO A 452 54.14 -13.36 -12.50
CA PRO A 452 55.01 -14.09 -13.41
C PRO A 452 54.61 -15.56 -13.46
N ARG A 453 54.45 -16.07 -14.69
CA ARG A 453 54.48 -17.49 -15.01
C ARG A 453 55.95 -17.84 -15.23
N GLU A 454 56.59 -18.44 -14.22
CA GLU A 454 57.90 -19.07 -14.36
C GLU A 454 57.72 -20.59 -14.52
N GLU A 455 58.18 -21.12 -15.64
CA GLU A 455 58.45 -22.55 -15.85
C GLU A 455 59.93 -22.80 -15.59
N ILE A 456 60.31 -23.48 -14.50
CA ILE A 456 61.53 -24.31 -14.43
C ILE A 456 61.31 -25.49 -13.42
N PRO A 457 62.16 -26.52 -13.33
CA PRO A 457 61.92 -27.89 -13.78
C PRO A 457 61.78 -28.93 -12.63
N LEU A 458 61.35 -30.14 -13.01
CA LEU A 458 61.23 -31.35 -12.18
C LEU A 458 62.37 -31.55 -11.15
N SER A 459 62.01 -31.63 -9.86
CA SER A 459 62.73 -32.43 -8.85
C SER A 459 61.81 -32.78 -7.67
N TYR A 460 62.11 -33.92 -7.05
CA TYR A 460 61.27 -34.76 -6.18
C TYR A 460 60.93 -34.21 -4.78
N ASP A 461 59.74 -34.64 -4.34
CA ASP A 461 59.24 -34.92 -2.97
C ASP A 461 59.01 -33.81 -1.92
N ASN A 462 57.80 -33.96 -1.32
CA ASN A 462 57.20 -33.34 -0.14
C ASN A 462 56.63 -31.91 -0.25
N HIS A 463 55.33 -31.84 -0.58
CA HIS A 463 54.48 -30.73 -0.16
C HIS A 463 53.11 -31.21 0.35
N ASP A 464 52.87 -30.86 1.61
CA ASP A 464 51.61 -30.97 2.35
C ASP A 464 50.42 -30.24 1.68
N GLU A 465 49.24 -30.72 2.04
CA GLU A 465 47.88 -30.40 1.59
C GLU A 465 47.52 -28.90 1.50
N ALA A 466 47.91 -28.25 0.39
CA ALA A 466 47.39 -26.94 0.01
C ALA A 466 46.33 -27.05 -1.09
N GLY A 467 45.05 -27.05 -0.70
CA GLY A 467 43.96 -26.52 -1.54
C GLY A 467 43.12 -27.49 -2.36
N ASP A 468 42.30 -28.31 -1.70
CA ASP A 468 41.19 -29.07 -2.33
C ASP A 468 39.84 -28.31 -2.30
N SER A 469 39.84 -26.97 -2.20
CA SER A 469 38.61 -26.16 -2.15
C SER A 469 38.04 -25.76 -3.52
N VAL A 470 38.44 -26.46 -4.60
CA VAL A 470 38.10 -26.12 -6.00
C VAL A 470 37.03 -27.07 -6.59
N GLU A 471 36.56 -28.08 -5.84
CA GLU A 471 35.69 -29.13 -6.40
C GLU A 471 34.17 -28.86 -6.37
N ASP A 472 33.71 -27.73 -5.83
CA ASP A 472 32.27 -27.42 -5.67
C ASP A 472 31.72 -26.45 -6.74
N GLU A 473 32.26 -26.43 -7.95
CA GLU A 473 31.71 -25.62 -9.05
C GLU A 473 30.93 -26.49 -10.05
N ILE A 474 29.82 -25.97 -10.57
CA ILE A 474 29.08 -26.64 -11.64
C ILE A 474 28.87 -25.69 -12.82
N SER A 475 29.05 -26.24 -14.02
CA SER A 475 28.67 -25.61 -15.28
C SER A 475 27.87 -26.64 -16.06
N GLU A 476 26.56 -26.44 -16.15
CA GLU A 476 25.65 -27.38 -16.80
C GLU A 476 24.77 -26.64 -17.82
N LEU A 477 24.29 -27.39 -18.81
CA LEU A 477 23.28 -26.92 -19.74
C LEU A 477 21.93 -26.89 -19.01
N ASN A 478 21.31 -25.72 -18.93
CA ASN A 478 19.91 -25.63 -18.53
C ASN A 478 19.04 -26.00 -19.73
N HIS A 479 18.41 -27.17 -19.68
CA HIS A 479 17.58 -27.70 -20.77
C HIS A 479 16.29 -26.90 -21.00
N HIS A 480 15.87 -26.05 -20.05
CA HIS A 480 14.72 -25.17 -20.23
C HIS A 480 15.07 -23.92 -21.04
N THR A 481 16.30 -23.42 -20.92
CA THR A 481 16.76 -22.19 -21.61
C THR A 481 17.71 -22.46 -22.77
N ASN A 482 18.21 -23.69 -22.90
CA ASN A 482 19.34 -24.07 -23.75
C ASN A 482 20.61 -23.23 -23.52
N GLY A 483 20.72 -22.60 -22.34
CA GLY A 483 21.86 -21.80 -21.92
C GLY A 483 22.78 -22.57 -20.99
N ILE A 484 24.08 -22.29 -21.07
CA ILE A 484 25.05 -22.78 -20.08
C ILE A 484 24.97 -21.86 -18.87
N GLU A 485 24.76 -22.45 -17.69
CA GLU A 485 24.74 -21.70 -16.43
C GLU A 485 25.87 -22.17 -15.51
N PHE A 486 26.63 -21.19 -15.04
CA PHE A 486 27.69 -21.40 -14.06
C PHE A 486 27.21 -21.06 -12.65
N HIS A 487 27.44 -21.98 -11.72
CA HIS A 487 27.25 -21.80 -10.28
C HIS A 487 28.54 -22.16 -9.54
N GLY A 488 29.06 -21.23 -8.76
CA GLY A 488 30.29 -21.43 -8.01
C GLY A 488 30.07 -22.05 -6.63
N SER A 489 31.17 -22.25 -5.92
CA SER A 489 31.29 -23.02 -4.67
C SER A 489 30.49 -22.51 -3.48
N THR A 490 29.96 -21.27 -3.52
CA THR A 490 29.04 -20.75 -2.49
C THR A 490 27.58 -21.12 -2.77
N SER A 491 27.20 -21.49 -4.00
CA SER A 491 25.82 -21.80 -4.41
C SER A 491 25.29 -23.11 -3.83
N SER A 492 24.00 -23.16 -3.46
CA SER A 492 23.33 -24.40 -3.04
C SER A 492 23.20 -25.38 -4.21
N THR A 493 23.02 -24.88 -5.44
CA THR A 493 22.91 -25.71 -6.65
C THR A 493 24.20 -26.50 -6.88
N ALA A 494 25.36 -25.86 -6.67
CA ALA A 494 26.64 -26.51 -6.86
C ALA A 494 26.89 -27.60 -5.79
N LEU A 495 26.59 -27.29 -4.53
CA LEU A 495 26.65 -28.26 -3.43
C LEU A 495 25.74 -29.48 -3.67
N ILE A 496 24.50 -29.25 -4.07
CA ILE A 496 23.54 -30.33 -4.38
C ILE A 496 23.98 -31.13 -5.61
N GLY A 497 24.48 -30.47 -6.65
CA GLY A 497 25.00 -31.13 -7.84
C GLY A 497 26.16 -32.09 -7.52
N HIS A 498 27.06 -31.69 -6.62
CA HIS A 498 28.12 -32.57 -6.13
C HIS A 498 27.57 -33.75 -5.30
N LEU A 499 26.56 -33.52 -4.45
CA LEU A 499 25.87 -34.62 -3.74
C LEU A 499 25.25 -35.64 -4.71
N GLN A 500 24.71 -35.20 -5.85
CA GLN A 500 24.13 -36.08 -6.87
C GLN A 500 25.19 -36.90 -7.63
N LYS A 501 26.23 -36.24 -8.16
CA LYS A 501 27.30 -36.90 -8.93
C LYS A 501 28.03 -37.99 -8.15
N ARG A 502 28.08 -37.86 -6.82
CA ARG A 502 28.74 -38.83 -5.94
C ARG A 502 27.87 -40.04 -5.60
N HIS A 503 26.56 -39.94 -5.79
CA HIS A 503 25.59 -41.02 -5.59
C HIS A 503 25.33 -41.86 -6.85
N GLU A 504 25.66 -41.38 -8.05
CA GLU A 504 25.70 -42.24 -9.23
C GLU A 504 26.81 -43.30 -9.03
N PRO A 505 26.47 -44.61 -8.96
CA PRO A 505 27.50 -45.62 -8.88
C PRO A 505 28.37 -45.53 -10.12
N ARG A 506 29.68 -45.74 -9.97
CA ARG A 506 30.62 -46.08 -11.05
C ARG A 506 30.12 -47.33 -11.80
N ARG A 507 29.08 -47.20 -12.62
CA ARG A 507 28.76 -48.12 -13.71
C ARG A 507 29.60 -47.70 -14.89
N THR A 508 30.89 -47.97 -14.80
CA THR A 508 31.80 -47.96 -15.93
C THR A 508 31.28 -48.92 -17.00
N GLN A 509 31.19 -48.40 -18.23
CA GLN A 509 31.18 -49.14 -19.49
C GLN A 509 30.02 -50.13 -19.70
N GLU A 510 28.83 -49.63 -20.03
CA GLU A 510 27.89 -50.27 -20.99
C GLU A 510 26.61 -49.42 -21.17
N ARG A 511 26.72 -48.22 -21.75
CA ARG A 511 25.58 -47.53 -22.39
C ARG A 511 26.06 -46.72 -23.60
N HIS A 512 26.61 -47.43 -24.58
CA HIS A 512 26.34 -47.03 -25.96
C HIS A 512 24.94 -47.56 -26.30
N SER A 513 24.07 -46.69 -26.82
CA SER A 513 22.80 -47.03 -27.49
C SER A 513 21.53 -47.13 -26.63
N LEU A 514 21.08 -46.03 -26.02
CA LEU A 514 19.65 -45.74 -25.87
C LEU A 514 19.44 -44.23 -26.05
N ALA A 515 19.08 -43.82 -27.26
CA ALA A 515 18.69 -42.45 -27.55
C ALA A 515 17.39 -42.10 -26.80
N GLY A 516 17.41 -41.03 -25.98
CA GLY A 516 16.18 -40.35 -25.57
C GLY A 516 15.93 -40.11 -24.07
N VAL A 517 16.86 -40.38 -23.15
CA VAL A 517 16.70 -39.94 -21.74
C VAL A 517 17.58 -38.71 -21.50
N PRO A 518 17.04 -37.52 -21.18
CA PRO A 518 17.85 -36.35 -20.87
C PRO A 518 18.74 -36.62 -19.65
N GLU A 519 20.00 -36.19 -19.74
CA GLU A 519 20.93 -36.13 -18.61
C GLU A 519 20.31 -35.31 -17.48
N TYR A 520 20.34 -35.80 -16.24
CA TYR A 520 19.67 -35.15 -15.11
C TYR A 520 20.48 -33.93 -14.65
N SER A 521 20.14 -32.73 -15.11
CA SER A 521 20.77 -31.48 -14.67
C SER A 521 20.12 -30.91 -13.41
N ILE A 522 20.93 -30.63 -12.38
CA ILE A 522 20.46 -29.98 -11.15
C ILE A 522 20.06 -28.52 -11.41
N VAL A 523 20.77 -27.85 -12.32
CA VAL A 523 20.44 -26.49 -12.77
C VAL A 523 19.03 -26.47 -13.36
N SER A 524 18.72 -27.42 -14.25
CA SER A 524 17.38 -27.55 -14.84
C SER A 524 16.31 -27.91 -13.79
N THR A 525 16.69 -28.70 -12.78
CA THR A 525 15.78 -29.09 -11.69
C THR A 525 15.41 -27.89 -10.81
N LEU A 526 16.38 -27.07 -10.40
CA LEU A 526 16.15 -25.90 -9.54
C LEU A 526 15.76 -24.63 -10.33
N HIS A 527 15.52 -24.77 -11.64
CA HIS A 527 15.00 -23.71 -12.49
C HIS A 527 13.47 -23.71 -12.52
N ASN A 528 12.88 -22.51 -12.46
CA ASN A 528 11.44 -22.33 -12.64
C ASN A 528 11.09 -22.23 -14.12
N SER A 529 10.82 -23.40 -14.72
CA SER A 529 10.46 -23.55 -16.13
C SER A 529 9.10 -22.94 -16.51
N SER A 530 8.27 -22.56 -15.54
CA SER A 530 6.98 -21.90 -15.81
C SER A 530 7.13 -20.39 -16.01
N PHE A 531 8.31 -19.83 -15.75
CA PHE A 531 8.64 -18.44 -16.02
C PHE A 531 9.70 -18.35 -17.12
N SER A 532 9.22 -18.22 -18.36
CA SER A 532 10.06 -18.02 -19.54
C SER A 532 9.70 -16.67 -20.16
N PRO A 533 10.47 -15.60 -19.87
CA PRO A 533 10.23 -14.32 -20.52
C PRO A 533 10.35 -14.50 -22.03
N SER A 534 9.41 -13.96 -22.79
CA SER A 534 9.49 -14.01 -24.24
C SER A 534 10.71 -13.21 -24.69
N TYR A 535 11.69 -13.88 -25.31
CA TYR A 535 12.73 -13.21 -26.09
C TYR A 535 12.10 -12.70 -27.38
N THR A 536 11.18 -11.74 -27.31
CA THR A 536 10.69 -11.06 -28.51
C THR A 536 11.85 -10.22 -29.05
N ALA A 537 12.64 -10.85 -29.91
CA ALA A 537 13.69 -10.23 -30.70
C ALA A 537 13.03 -9.33 -31.77
N GLY A 538 12.60 -8.14 -31.36
CA GLY A 538 12.08 -7.12 -32.26
C GLY A 538 11.61 -5.90 -31.49
N PRO A 539 11.64 -4.69 -32.09
CA PRO A 539 11.03 -3.50 -31.51
C PRO A 539 9.51 -3.65 -31.58
N ALA A 540 8.92 -4.40 -30.64
CA ALA A 540 7.49 -4.37 -30.42
C ALA A 540 7.14 -2.98 -29.85
N GLN A 541 6.19 -2.28 -30.50
CA GLN A 541 5.65 -1.06 -29.91
C GLN A 541 4.99 -1.40 -28.57
N PRO A 542 5.18 -0.56 -27.53
CA PRO A 542 4.45 -0.72 -26.28
C PRO A 542 2.94 -0.78 -26.56
N ALA A 543 2.25 -1.74 -25.95
CA ALA A 543 0.80 -1.88 -26.09
C ALA A 543 0.08 -0.60 -25.60
N ALA A 544 -1.08 -0.31 -26.19
CA ALA A 544 -1.94 0.80 -25.76
C ALA A 544 -2.57 0.49 -24.39
N LEU A 545 -1.77 0.57 -23.32
CA LEU A 545 -2.22 0.35 -21.94
C LEU A 545 -3.32 1.32 -21.50
N HIS A 546 -3.44 2.45 -22.20
CA HIS A 546 -4.55 3.38 -22.06
C HIS A 546 -5.91 2.70 -22.29
N GLU A 547 -6.01 1.74 -23.22
CA GLU A 547 -7.25 0.99 -23.47
C GLU A 547 -7.66 0.11 -22.28
N HIS A 548 -6.69 -0.30 -21.48
CA HIS A 548 -6.89 -1.09 -20.25
C HIS A 548 -6.87 -0.23 -18.99
N ASN A 549 -6.95 1.10 -19.15
CA ASN A 549 -6.85 2.10 -18.08
C ASN A 549 -5.68 1.82 -17.10
N TYR A 550 -4.53 1.36 -17.62
CA TYR A 550 -3.36 0.99 -16.84
C TYR A 550 -3.63 0.01 -15.68
N TYR A 551 -4.59 -0.91 -15.84
CA TYR A 551 -5.00 -1.88 -14.81
C TYR A 551 -5.52 -1.26 -13.52
N PHE A 552 -6.15 -0.08 -13.62
CA PHE A 552 -6.65 0.70 -12.50
C PHE A 552 -7.32 -0.14 -11.38
N GLU A 553 -8.20 -1.07 -11.74
CA GLU A 553 -8.94 -1.92 -10.78
C GLU A 553 -8.03 -2.81 -9.91
N GLN A 554 -6.97 -3.37 -10.49
CA GLN A 554 -6.05 -4.27 -9.78
C GLN A 554 -4.83 -3.53 -9.23
N ALA A 555 -4.50 -2.36 -9.79
CA ALA A 555 -3.27 -1.63 -9.52
C ALA A 555 -3.12 -1.29 -8.03
N HIS A 556 -4.18 -0.85 -7.36
CA HIS A 556 -4.13 -0.51 -5.94
C HIS A 556 -3.74 -1.71 -5.07
N ALA A 557 -4.35 -2.87 -5.31
CA ALA A 557 -4.04 -4.10 -4.56
C ALA A 557 -2.59 -4.53 -4.76
N PHE A 558 -2.08 -4.48 -5.98
CA PHE A 558 -0.71 -4.84 -6.29
C PHE A 558 0.31 -3.81 -5.75
N MET A 559 0.06 -2.51 -5.92
CA MET A 559 0.89 -1.45 -5.33
C MET A 559 0.99 -1.60 -3.81
N ASN A 560 -0.14 -1.82 -3.13
CA ASN A 560 -0.15 -2.06 -1.69
C ASN A 560 0.63 -3.33 -1.33
N GLY A 561 0.46 -4.39 -2.13
CA GLY A 561 1.26 -5.61 -2.07
C GLY A 561 2.77 -5.37 -2.09
N TYR A 562 3.27 -4.47 -2.92
CA TYR A 562 4.69 -4.11 -2.97
C TYR A 562 5.10 -3.21 -1.79
N PHE A 563 4.40 -2.09 -1.59
CA PHE A 563 4.78 -1.05 -0.62
C PHE A 563 4.62 -1.48 0.84
N GLU A 564 3.68 -2.37 1.16
CA GLU A 564 3.54 -2.92 2.50
C GLU A 564 4.40 -4.16 2.74
N ASN A 565 5.07 -4.70 1.72
CA ASN A 565 5.91 -5.90 1.87
C ASN A 565 7.39 -5.65 1.55
N ILE A 566 7.78 -5.88 0.30
CA ILE A 566 9.19 -5.94 -0.10
C ILE A 566 9.83 -4.55 -0.11
N HIS A 567 9.04 -3.48 -0.27
CA HIS A 567 9.56 -2.12 -0.21
C HIS A 567 10.31 -1.84 1.09
N PHE A 568 9.84 -2.32 2.25
CA PHE A 568 10.54 -2.16 3.52
C PHE A 568 11.91 -2.85 3.57
N ILE A 569 12.16 -3.83 2.72
CA ILE A 569 13.45 -4.55 2.62
C ILE A 569 14.35 -3.89 1.56
N HIS A 570 13.74 -3.28 0.54
CA HIS A 570 14.42 -2.63 -0.58
C HIS A 570 13.83 -1.22 -0.82
N PRO A 571 14.01 -0.26 0.11
CA PRO A 571 13.26 1.00 0.11
C PRO A 571 13.94 2.05 -0.78
N LEU A 572 13.89 1.83 -2.11
CA LEU A 572 14.56 2.66 -3.12
C LEU A 572 13.61 3.55 -3.93
N ILE A 573 12.30 3.35 -3.80
CA ILE A 573 11.25 4.10 -4.52
C ILE A 573 10.63 5.14 -3.61
N ASP A 574 10.43 6.35 -4.11
CA ASP A 574 9.61 7.36 -3.43
C ASP A 574 8.14 6.96 -3.55
N LYS A 575 7.54 6.47 -2.45
CA LYS A 575 6.16 5.99 -2.45
C LYS A 575 5.18 7.11 -2.80
N GLU A 576 5.39 8.31 -2.26
CA GLU A 576 4.47 9.44 -2.45
C GLU A 576 4.52 9.93 -3.90
N ASP A 577 5.72 10.17 -4.43
CA ASP A 577 5.92 10.56 -5.84
C ASP A 577 5.39 9.48 -6.79
N PHE A 578 5.68 8.20 -6.52
CA PHE A 578 5.20 7.10 -7.36
C PHE A 578 3.67 7.03 -7.37
N CYS A 579 3.01 7.15 -6.21
CA CYS A 579 1.55 7.14 -6.12
C CYS A 579 0.92 8.34 -6.84
N LEU A 580 1.52 9.54 -6.76
CA LEU A 580 1.06 10.71 -7.49
C LEU A 580 1.17 10.50 -9.01
N ARG A 581 2.32 10.02 -9.50
CA ARG A 581 2.52 9.73 -10.93
C ARG A 581 1.62 8.60 -11.43
N ALA A 582 1.35 7.58 -10.61
CA ALA A 582 0.41 6.50 -10.94
C ALA A 582 -1.04 7.02 -11.04
N HIS A 583 -1.44 7.91 -10.12
CA HIS A 583 -2.74 8.58 -10.19
C HIS A 583 -2.88 9.40 -11.49
N ASP A 584 -1.84 10.12 -11.91
CA ASP A 584 -1.86 10.86 -13.16
C ASP A 584 -2.00 9.97 -14.41
N LEU A 585 -1.48 8.73 -14.37
CA LEU A 585 -1.71 7.72 -15.42
C LEU A 585 -3.18 7.31 -15.51
N TRP A 586 -3.83 7.04 -14.38
CA TRP A 586 -5.21 6.52 -14.35
C TRP A 586 -6.27 7.53 -14.78
N PHE A 587 -6.03 8.82 -14.53
CA PHE A 587 -7.01 9.88 -14.79
C PHE A 587 -6.68 10.72 -16.02
N ASN A 588 -5.81 10.21 -16.90
CA ASN A 588 -5.41 10.85 -18.18
C ASN A 588 -4.99 12.31 -18.02
N ARG A 589 -4.35 12.64 -16.90
CA ARG A 589 -3.83 14.00 -16.64
C ARG A 589 -2.55 14.28 -17.43
N THR A 590 -1.89 13.22 -17.91
CA THR A 590 -0.70 13.28 -18.73
C THR A 590 -1.02 12.80 -20.15
N THR A 591 -0.94 13.68 -21.14
CA THR A 591 -1.23 13.38 -22.56
C THR A 591 -0.24 12.39 -23.19
N GLN A 592 0.98 12.31 -22.66
CA GLN A 592 1.99 11.32 -23.05
C GLN A 592 2.80 10.89 -21.82
N PRO A 593 2.49 9.73 -21.20
CA PRO A 593 3.22 9.27 -20.03
C PRO A 593 4.65 8.85 -20.39
N GLU A 594 5.59 9.12 -19.49
CA GLU A 594 6.99 8.76 -19.69
C GLU A 594 7.15 7.22 -19.75
N PRO A 595 7.67 6.63 -20.84
CA PRO A 595 7.71 5.18 -20.99
C PRO A 595 8.57 4.48 -19.92
N SER A 596 9.58 5.15 -19.38
CA SER A 596 10.41 4.68 -18.25
C SER A 596 9.59 4.52 -16.97
N PHE A 597 8.74 5.49 -16.67
CA PHE A 597 7.82 5.42 -15.54
C PHE A 597 6.77 4.34 -15.74
N VAL A 598 6.22 4.18 -16.94
CA VAL A 598 5.27 3.09 -17.22
C VAL A 598 5.93 1.72 -17.03
N ALA A 599 7.19 1.55 -17.45
CA ALA A 599 7.95 0.32 -17.17
C ALA A 599 8.11 0.10 -15.66
N LEU A 600 8.50 1.14 -14.92
CA LEU A 600 8.63 1.08 -13.45
C LEU A 600 7.29 0.71 -12.80
N TYR A 601 6.20 1.34 -13.22
CA TYR A 601 4.85 1.10 -12.74
C TYR A 601 4.44 -0.36 -12.91
N LEU A 602 4.58 -0.91 -14.12
CA LEU A 602 4.28 -2.32 -14.40
C LEU A 602 5.16 -3.28 -13.59
N SER A 603 6.44 -2.95 -13.38
CA SER A 603 7.33 -3.76 -12.54
C SER A 603 6.90 -3.77 -11.07
N ILE A 604 6.39 -2.66 -10.53
CA ILE A 604 5.83 -2.60 -9.17
C ILE A 604 4.54 -3.41 -9.08
N LEU A 605 3.65 -3.31 -10.08
CA LEU A 605 2.44 -4.13 -10.11
C LEU A 605 2.76 -5.63 -10.20
N SER A 606 3.72 -5.99 -11.06
CA SER A 606 4.18 -7.37 -11.23
C SER A 606 4.68 -7.94 -9.90
N PHE A 607 5.58 -7.22 -9.24
CA PHE A 607 6.13 -7.69 -7.97
C PHE A 607 5.07 -7.71 -6.87
N GLY A 608 4.21 -6.69 -6.84
CA GLY A 608 3.08 -6.58 -5.93
C GLY A 608 2.11 -7.76 -6.03
N ALA A 609 1.74 -8.16 -7.24
CA ALA A 609 0.93 -9.34 -7.50
C ALA A 609 1.61 -10.62 -6.99
N LEU A 610 2.93 -10.73 -7.15
CA LEU A 610 3.70 -11.90 -6.73
C LEU A 610 3.83 -12.07 -5.21
N VAL A 611 3.94 -10.97 -4.46
CA VAL A 611 4.29 -10.99 -3.02
C VAL A 611 3.18 -10.56 -2.06
N ARG A 612 2.04 -10.06 -2.55
CA ARG A 612 0.90 -9.81 -1.68
C ARG A 612 0.35 -11.12 -1.13
N VAL A 613 -0.35 -11.02 0.00
CA VAL A 613 -1.25 -12.10 0.43
C VAL A 613 -2.45 -12.09 -0.50
N TRP A 614 -2.81 -13.28 -1.00
CA TRP A 614 -4.08 -13.46 -1.71
C TRP A 614 -5.00 -14.25 -0.81
N ASP A 615 -6.19 -13.70 -0.58
CA ASP A 615 -7.29 -14.41 0.06
C ASP A 615 -8.16 -15.09 -1.03
N GLU A 616 -8.06 -14.58 -2.25
CA GLU A 616 -8.68 -15.07 -3.47
C GLU A 616 -7.74 -15.94 -4.33
N GLU A 617 -8.29 -16.93 -5.05
CA GLU A 617 -7.50 -17.76 -5.98
C GLU A 617 -7.09 -16.97 -7.24
N ARG A 618 -8.00 -16.12 -7.72
CA ARG A 618 -7.84 -15.32 -8.95
C ARG A 618 -8.41 -13.92 -8.73
N LEU A 619 -7.75 -12.93 -9.32
CA LEU A 619 -8.20 -11.54 -9.39
C LEU A 619 -8.35 -11.18 -10.87
N GLY A 620 -9.50 -10.68 -11.32
CA GLY A 620 -9.69 -10.41 -12.76
C GLY A 620 -9.43 -11.63 -13.68
N GLY A 621 -9.73 -12.85 -13.20
CA GLY A 621 -9.55 -14.11 -13.94
C GLY A 621 -8.14 -14.71 -13.94
N LEU A 622 -7.13 -13.99 -13.46
CA LEU A 622 -5.73 -14.46 -13.43
C LEU A 622 -5.27 -14.74 -11.99
N THR A 623 -4.46 -15.78 -11.85
CA THR A 623 -3.74 -16.12 -10.61
C THR A 623 -2.59 -15.14 -10.36
N ARG A 624 -1.99 -15.22 -9.16
CA ARG A 624 -0.82 -14.41 -8.78
C ARG A 624 0.35 -14.47 -9.76
N PHE A 625 0.69 -15.68 -10.21
CA PHE A 625 1.79 -15.89 -11.14
C PHE A 625 1.42 -15.42 -12.55
N GLU A 626 0.19 -15.65 -12.99
CA GLU A 626 -0.28 -15.15 -14.29
C GLU A 626 -0.22 -13.62 -14.37
N TRP A 627 -0.69 -12.92 -13.33
CA TRP A 627 -0.57 -11.46 -13.23
C TRP A 627 0.87 -10.98 -13.21
N SER A 628 1.68 -11.52 -12.29
CA SER A 628 3.10 -11.16 -12.15
C SER A 628 3.81 -11.26 -13.50
N ARG A 629 3.65 -12.39 -14.20
CA ARG A 629 4.35 -12.68 -15.46
C ARG A 629 3.83 -11.86 -16.63
N LYS A 630 2.53 -11.60 -16.70
CA LYS A 630 1.93 -10.70 -17.71
C LYS A 630 2.53 -9.30 -17.58
N LEU A 631 2.46 -8.72 -16.38
CA LEU A 631 2.93 -7.37 -16.09
C LEU A 631 4.46 -7.25 -16.27
N PHE A 632 5.20 -8.29 -15.91
CA PHE A 632 6.65 -8.39 -16.16
C PHE A 632 6.96 -8.33 -17.66
N GLY A 633 6.23 -9.11 -18.47
CA GLY A 633 6.41 -9.13 -19.93
C GLY A 633 6.12 -7.76 -20.55
N GLU A 634 5.09 -7.06 -20.08
CA GLU A 634 4.77 -5.71 -20.54
C GLU A 634 5.83 -4.70 -20.12
N ALA A 635 6.33 -4.75 -18.88
CA ALA A 635 7.45 -3.91 -18.43
C ALA A 635 8.71 -4.15 -19.29
N GLN A 636 8.99 -5.40 -19.67
CA GLN A 636 10.09 -5.77 -20.55
C GLN A 636 9.94 -5.17 -21.96
N VAL A 637 8.72 -5.12 -22.52
CA VAL A 637 8.46 -4.46 -23.80
C VAL A 637 8.78 -2.97 -23.72
N TYR A 638 8.39 -2.28 -22.65
CA TYR A 638 8.74 -0.87 -22.44
C TYR A 638 10.25 -0.66 -22.29
N LEU A 639 10.95 -1.53 -21.56
CA LEU A 639 12.42 -1.48 -21.45
C LEU A 639 13.10 -1.68 -22.81
N ASN A 640 12.63 -2.62 -23.63
CA ASN A 640 13.15 -2.84 -24.97
C ASN A 640 12.91 -1.63 -25.89
N TYR A 641 11.76 -0.97 -25.76
CA TYR A 641 11.45 0.28 -26.47
C TYR A 641 12.38 1.43 -26.07
N LEU A 642 12.69 1.55 -24.78
CA LEU A 642 13.59 2.57 -24.23
C LEU A 642 15.06 2.36 -24.59
N GLN A 643 15.45 1.16 -25.04
CA GLN A 643 16.82 0.76 -25.35
C GLN A 643 17.78 1.02 -24.17
N PHE A 644 18.68 2.00 -24.30
CA PHE A 644 19.74 2.31 -23.33
C PHE A 644 19.42 3.52 -22.45
N SER A 645 18.14 3.78 -22.17
CA SER A 645 17.72 4.80 -21.20
C SER A 645 18.44 4.62 -19.86
N ASN A 646 18.94 5.72 -19.30
CA ASN A 646 19.74 5.73 -18.08
C ASN A 646 19.18 6.69 -17.01
N ASN A 647 17.87 6.96 -17.07
CA ASN A 647 17.19 7.70 -16.01
C ASN A 647 16.93 6.84 -14.76
N LEU A 648 16.50 7.48 -13.68
CA LEU A 648 16.26 6.83 -12.39
C LEU A 648 15.18 5.74 -12.49
N ASP A 649 14.07 6.03 -13.18
CA ASP A 649 12.97 5.07 -13.32
C ASP A 649 13.40 3.80 -14.07
N THR A 650 14.23 3.91 -15.11
CA THR A 650 14.78 2.74 -15.83
C THR A 650 15.67 1.91 -14.92
N VAL A 651 16.56 2.54 -14.14
CA VAL A 651 17.42 1.84 -13.18
C VAL A 651 16.59 1.12 -12.12
N GLN A 652 15.61 1.81 -11.54
CA GLN A 652 14.72 1.26 -10.51
C GLN A 652 13.85 0.13 -11.07
N CYS A 653 13.36 0.27 -12.31
CA CYS A 653 12.63 -0.79 -13.00
C CYS A 653 13.52 -2.03 -13.17
N LEU A 654 14.75 -1.89 -13.70
CA LEU A 654 15.69 -3.00 -13.86
C LEU A 654 16.03 -3.70 -12.54
N TYR A 655 16.15 -2.94 -11.45
CA TYR A 655 16.29 -3.50 -10.10
C TYR A 655 15.09 -4.39 -9.74
N LEU A 656 13.87 -3.90 -9.95
CA LEU A 656 12.66 -4.66 -9.66
C LEU A 656 12.51 -5.87 -10.57
N MET A 657 12.87 -5.76 -11.85
CA MET A 657 12.92 -6.91 -12.77
C MET A 657 13.86 -8.00 -12.22
N ALA A 658 15.05 -7.63 -11.72
CA ALA A 658 15.96 -8.58 -11.08
C ALA A 658 15.34 -9.23 -9.83
N LYS A 659 14.66 -8.45 -8.98
CA LYS A 659 13.99 -8.95 -7.78
C LYS A 659 12.78 -9.84 -8.07
N ILE A 660 12.02 -9.57 -9.13
CA ILE A 660 10.93 -10.44 -9.60
C ILE A 660 11.52 -11.76 -10.09
N CYS A 661 12.56 -11.73 -10.93
CA CYS A 661 13.25 -12.95 -11.38
C CYS A 661 13.81 -13.76 -10.20
N GLN A 662 14.32 -13.09 -9.16
CA GLN A 662 14.80 -13.74 -7.95
C GLN A 662 13.67 -14.45 -7.17
N ASN A 663 12.48 -13.84 -7.08
CA ASN A 663 11.31 -14.45 -6.42
C ASN A 663 10.60 -15.50 -7.31
N GLU A 664 10.71 -15.39 -8.63
CA GLU A 664 10.37 -16.47 -9.57
C GLU A 664 11.43 -17.59 -9.57
N LEU A 665 12.46 -17.52 -8.71
CA LEU A 665 13.51 -18.54 -8.55
C LEU A 665 14.26 -18.83 -9.86
N ASN A 666 14.55 -17.77 -10.61
CA ASN A 666 15.36 -17.78 -11.83
C ASN A 666 16.65 -16.97 -11.62
N PRO A 667 17.66 -17.54 -10.94
CA PRO A 667 18.83 -16.80 -10.46
C PRO A 667 19.71 -16.24 -11.58
N ASN A 668 19.87 -16.99 -12.69
CA ASN A 668 20.67 -16.51 -13.81
C ASN A 668 20.04 -15.29 -14.50
N LEU A 669 18.72 -15.32 -14.71
CA LEU A 669 18.01 -14.17 -15.29
C LEU A 669 18.01 -12.96 -14.35
N ALA A 670 17.84 -13.20 -13.04
CA ALA A 670 17.94 -12.16 -12.02
C ALA A 670 19.32 -11.47 -12.05
N TYR A 671 20.39 -12.26 -12.14
CA TYR A 671 21.77 -11.77 -12.27
C TYR A 671 21.96 -10.91 -13.54
N MET A 672 21.36 -11.29 -14.66
CA MET A 672 21.45 -10.52 -15.90
C MET A 672 20.75 -9.16 -15.81
N TYR A 673 19.52 -9.10 -15.27
CA TYR A 673 18.82 -7.83 -15.06
C TYR A 673 19.53 -6.94 -14.04
N LEU A 674 20.10 -7.54 -12.99
CA LEU A 674 20.87 -6.80 -11.99
C LEU A 674 22.14 -6.19 -12.62
N GLY A 675 22.87 -6.96 -13.42
CA GLY A 675 24.04 -6.45 -14.15
C GLY A 675 23.68 -5.33 -15.15
N LEU A 676 22.48 -5.38 -15.75
CA LEU A 676 21.98 -4.27 -16.57
C LEU A 676 21.68 -3.04 -15.71
N ALA A 677 21.01 -3.20 -14.56
CA ALA A 677 20.75 -2.10 -13.63
C ALA A 677 22.05 -1.44 -13.14
N ILE A 678 23.07 -2.23 -12.75
CA ILE A 678 24.39 -1.75 -12.33
C ILE A 678 25.06 -0.95 -13.43
N ARG A 679 25.16 -1.50 -14.66
CA ARG A 679 25.81 -0.81 -15.77
C ARG A 679 25.08 0.47 -16.17
N THR A 680 23.75 0.47 -16.15
CA THR A 680 22.95 1.68 -16.39
C THR A 680 23.20 2.74 -15.31
N CYS A 681 23.27 2.34 -14.04
CA CYS A 681 23.61 3.22 -12.91
C CYS A 681 25.00 3.85 -13.04
N LEU A 682 26.01 3.03 -13.38
CA LEU A 682 27.38 3.48 -13.58
C LEU A 682 27.49 4.43 -14.76
N ALA A 683 26.79 4.13 -15.87
CA ALA A 683 26.73 5.02 -17.04
C ALA A 683 26.05 6.36 -16.73
N ALA A 684 25.04 6.37 -15.85
CA ALA A 684 24.38 7.58 -15.37
C ALA A 684 25.18 8.36 -14.32
N GLY A 685 26.27 7.77 -13.78
CA GLY A 685 27.09 8.36 -12.72
C GLY A 685 26.42 8.40 -11.35
N PHE A 686 25.41 7.55 -11.10
CA PHE A 686 24.67 7.51 -9.83
C PHE A 686 25.52 7.06 -8.64
N ASN A 687 26.62 6.33 -8.90
CA ASN A 687 27.63 5.96 -7.91
C ASN A 687 28.55 7.10 -7.49
N ARG A 688 28.41 8.30 -8.07
CA ARG A 688 29.29 9.43 -7.83
C ARG A 688 28.57 10.60 -7.16
N GLU A 689 29.32 11.33 -6.34
CA GLU A 689 28.90 12.62 -5.82
C GLU A 689 28.90 13.69 -6.93
N VAL A 690 27.83 14.48 -6.99
CA VAL A 690 27.67 15.61 -7.90
C VAL A 690 27.77 16.90 -7.09
N ARG A 691 28.67 17.81 -7.47
CA ARG A 691 28.81 19.12 -6.80
C ARG A 691 27.53 19.94 -7.03
N ASN A 692 26.91 20.44 -5.96
CA ASN A 692 25.71 21.31 -5.94
C ASN A 692 24.32 20.65 -6.09
N SER A 693 24.08 19.44 -5.59
CA SER A 693 22.72 18.87 -5.56
C SER A 693 22.00 19.11 -4.22
N THR A 694 21.26 20.20 -4.11
CA THR A 694 20.28 20.42 -3.02
C THR A 694 18.90 19.78 -3.31
N GLU A 695 18.82 18.91 -4.32
CA GLU A 695 17.57 18.33 -4.78
C GLU A 695 17.20 17.04 -4.02
N GLN A 696 15.93 16.90 -3.62
CA GLN A 696 15.31 15.68 -3.07
C GLN A 696 15.63 14.42 -3.92
N ARG A 697 15.76 14.61 -5.24
CA ARG A 697 16.19 13.58 -6.21
C ARG A 697 17.55 12.95 -5.89
N ALA A 698 18.48 13.70 -5.31
CA ALA A 698 19.80 13.21 -4.94
C ALA A 698 19.74 12.11 -3.87
N GLY A 699 18.79 12.23 -2.93
CA GLY A 699 18.54 11.24 -1.89
C GLY A 699 18.06 9.90 -2.46
N TRP A 700 17.12 9.92 -3.40
CA TRP A 700 16.59 8.69 -4.04
C TRP A 700 17.60 8.00 -4.96
N ILE A 701 18.44 8.79 -5.65
CA ILE A 701 19.58 8.22 -6.38
C ILE A 701 20.57 7.54 -5.43
N SER A 702 20.87 8.13 -4.26
CA SER A 702 21.73 7.51 -3.25
C SER A 702 21.13 6.20 -2.74
N LYS A 703 19.85 6.19 -2.33
CA LYS A 703 19.16 4.97 -1.89
C LYS A 703 19.15 3.88 -2.97
N THR A 704 18.91 4.25 -4.22
CA THR A 704 18.91 3.33 -5.37
C THR A 704 20.31 2.74 -5.62
N TRP A 705 21.35 3.57 -5.64
CA TRP A 705 22.73 3.12 -5.83
C TRP A 705 23.18 2.17 -4.73
N TRP A 706 23.00 2.53 -3.46
CA TRP A 706 23.47 1.71 -2.34
C TRP A 706 22.63 0.45 -2.13
N GLY A 707 21.35 0.48 -2.52
CA GLY A 707 20.51 -0.72 -2.64
C GLY A 707 21.00 -1.67 -3.74
N LEU A 708 21.42 -1.14 -4.88
CA LEU A 708 22.03 -1.90 -5.98
C LEU A 708 23.39 -2.50 -5.60
N PHE A 709 24.27 -1.70 -4.99
CA PHE A 709 25.58 -2.12 -4.50
C PHE A 709 25.46 -3.34 -3.59
N SER A 710 24.57 -3.26 -2.61
CA SER A 710 24.36 -4.35 -1.65
C SER A 710 23.78 -5.60 -2.32
N LEU A 711 22.82 -5.43 -3.23
CA LEU A 711 22.17 -6.54 -3.92
C LEU A 711 23.10 -7.26 -4.91
N GLU A 712 23.97 -6.52 -5.62
CA GLU A 712 24.95 -7.10 -6.55
C GLU A 712 25.92 -8.04 -5.83
N ILE A 713 26.42 -7.64 -4.67
CA ILE A 713 27.32 -8.47 -3.86
C ILE A 713 26.57 -9.69 -3.30
N GLU A 714 25.37 -9.49 -2.73
CA GLU A 714 24.55 -10.58 -2.17
C GLU A 714 24.16 -11.60 -3.25
N MET A 715 23.69 -11.13 -4.41
CA MET A 715 23.26 -12.00 -5.50
C MET A 715 24.45 -12.75 -6.11
N SER A 716 25.55 -12.06 -6.41
CA SER A 716 26.77 -12.69 -6.93
C SER A 716 27.29 -13.76 -5.99
N PHE A 717 27.34 -13.48 -4.69
CA PHE A 717 27.71 -14.45 -3.67
C PHE A 717 26.74 -15.63 -3.59
N SER A 718 25.42 -15.42 -3.71
CA SER A 718 24.44 -16.50 -3.67
C SER A 718 24.58 -17.50 -4.84
N VAL A 719 25.04 -17.04 -6.01
CA VAL A 719 25.28 -17.91 -7.18
C VAL A 719 26.73 -18.36 -7.33
N GLY A 720 27.64 -17.90 -6.46
CA GLY A 720 29.07 -18.21 -6.50
C GLY A 720 29.84 -17.54 -7.63
N ARG A 721 29.44 -16.31 -7.96
CA ARG A 721 30.15 -15.45 -8.91
C ARG A 721 30.81 -14.30 -8.16
N PRO A 722 31.98 -13.79 -8.60
CA PRO A 722 32.50 -12.52 -8.13
C PRO A 722 31.56 -11.38 -8.51
N ASP A 723 31.42 -10.38 -7.64
CA ASP A 723 30.70 -9.16 -7.97
C ASP A 723 31.48 -8.29 -8.96
N THR A 724 30.77 -7.43 -9.71
CA THR A 724 31.35 -6.66 -10.82
C THR A 724 31.61 -5.18 -10.52
N LEU A 725 31.56 -4.77 -9.25
CA LEU A 725 31.61 -3.36 -8.83
C LEU A 725 33.03 -2.78 -8.85
N GLY A 726 34.04 -3.62 -8.64
CA GLY A 726 35.44 -3.20 -8.53
C GLY A 726 35.80 -2.74 -7.12
N MET A 727 36.71 -1.77 -7.02
CA MET A 727 37.20 -1.26 -5.75
C MET A 727 36.18 -0.29 -5.14
N ASP A 728 35.99 -0.32 -3.82
CA ASP A 728 35.01 0.51 -3.13
C ASP A 728 35.27 2.02 -3.34
N GLU A 729 36.54 2.42 -3.51
CA GLU A 729 36.96 3.79 -3.78
C GLU A 729 36.45 4.35 -5.12
N TYR A 730 35.98 3.49 -6.04
CA TYR A 730 35.33 3.93 -7.28
C TYR A 730 33.93 4.53 -7.04
N HIS A 731 33.37 4.34 -5.84
CA HIS A 731 32.02 4.75 -5.48
C HIS A 731 32.07 5.77 -4.35
N ASN A 732 31.93 7.05 -4.71
CA ASN A 732 32.02 8.16 -3.75
C ASN A 732 30.66 8.85 -3.50
N ARG A 733 29.54 8.21 -3.83
CA ARG A 733 28.19 8.70 -3.49
C ARG A 733 28.00 8.67 -1.97
N ALA A 734 27.62 9.79 -1.35
CA ALA A 734 27.24 9.79 0.06
C ALA A 734 26.19 8.71 0.39
N LEU A 735 26.44 7.95 1.46
CA LEU A 735 25.49 6.98 2.03
C LEU A 735 24.24 7.70 2.57
N PRO A 736 23.05 7.07 2.53
CA PRO A 736 21.90 7.57 3.27
C PRO A 736 22.20 7.67 4.77
N GLU A 737 21.55 8.62 5.44
CA GLU A 737 21.69 8.80 6.88
C GLU A 737 21.24 7.54 7.64
N ARG A 738 21.92 7.24 8.75
CA ARG A 738 21.52 6.16 9.66
C ARG A 738 20.48 6.72 10.63
N ASP A 739 19.24 6.79 10.17
CA ASP A 739 18.09 7.29 10.92
C ASP A 739 17.24 6.13 11.52
N ASP A 740 16.10 6.47 12.14
CA ASP A 740 15.10 5.52 12.64
C ASP A 740 13.87 5.48 11.70
N SER A 741 14.12 5.49 10.38
CA SER A 741 13.08 5.44 9.35
C SER A 741 12.99 4.06 8.69
N GLU A 742 11.96 3.86 7.85
CA GLU A 742 11.84 2.67 7.02
C GLU A 742 13.00 2.51 6.00
N TYR A 743 13.79 3.56 5.76
CA TYR A 743 14.95 3.55 4.85
C TYR A 743 16.26 3.18 5.54
N ALA A 744 16.27 3.12 6.88
CA ALA A 744 17.46 2.95 7.70
C ALA A 744 18.26 1.68 7.38
N ILE A 745 17.62 0.64 6.85
CA ILE A 745 18.25 -0.65 6.51
C ILE A 745 19.35 -0.51 5.44
N ILE A 746 19.28 0.47 4.54
CA ILE A 746 20.21 0.60 3.40
C ILE A 746 21.68 0.69 3.83
N PRO A 747 22.10 1.66 4.66
CA PRO A 747 23.49 1.76 5.10
C PRO A 747 23.97 0.52 5.89
N TRP A 748 23.09 -0.14 6.64
CA TRP A 748 23.44 -1.39 7.35
C TRP A 748 23.67 -2.57 6.39
N MET A 749 22.91 -2.62 5.30
CA MET A 749 23.09 -3.62 4.25
C MET A 749 24.36 -3.38 3.43
N VAL A 750 24.82 -2.14 3.28
CA VAL A 750 26.13 -1.85 2.66
C VAL A 750 27.27 -2.41 3.51
N ASP A 751 27.24 -2.16 4.83
CA ASP A 751 28.23 -2.74 5.75
C ASP A 751 28.21 -4.28 5.64
N PHE A 752 27.01 -4.87 5.67
CA PHE A 752 26.83 -6.32 5.58
C PHE A 752 27.34 -6.89 4.25
N ALA A 753 27.10 -6.21 3.13
CA ALA A 753 27.57 -6.62 1.81
C ALA A 753 29.09 -6.61 1.72
N GLN A 754 29.78 -5.63 2.32
CA GLN A 754 31.25 -5.65 2.40
C GLN A 754 31.77 -6.88 3.16
N MET A 755 31.04 -7.33 4.18
CA MET A 755 31.38 -8.56 4.91
C MET A 755 31.18 -9.79 4.03
N ILE A 756 30.08 -9.87 3.29
CA ILE A 756 29.86 -10.92 2.28
C ILE A 756 31.03 -10.96 1.28
N ARG A 757 31.49 -9.80 0.80
CA ARG A 757 32.64 -9.74 -0.12
C ARG A 757 33.92 -10.26 0.55
N LYS A 758 34.16 -9.94 1.83
CA LYS A 758 35.29 -10.53 2.58
C LYS A 758 35.20 -12.05 2.65
N VAL A 759 34.02 -12.61 2.94
CA VAL A 759 33.81 -14.07 2.93
C VAL A 759 34.12 -14.65 1.54
N SER A 760 33.56 -14.06 0.49
CA SER A 760 33.78 -14.49 -0.89
C SER A 760 35.27 -14.52 -1.26
N VAL A 761 35.99 -13.42 -1.04
CA VAL A 761 37.40 -13.29 -1.44
C VAL A 761 38.34 -14.08 -0.54
N GLN A 762 38.20 -13.95 0.78
CA GLN A 762 39.20 -14.45 1.74
C GLN A 762 38.97 -15.90 2.15
N ILE A 763 37.78 -16.46 1.97
CA ILE A 763 37.48 -17.86 2.31
C ILE A 763 37.37 -18.72 1.05
N TYR A 764 36.55 -18.29 0.10
CA TYR A 764 36.21 -19.10 -1.07
C TYR A 764 37.20 -18.95 -2.24
N HIS A 765 37.73 -17.75 -2.49
CA HIS A 765 38.69 -17.53 -3.59
C HIS A 765 40.16 -17.55 -3.14
N SER A 766 40.44 -17.54 -1.84
CA SER A 766 41.81 -17.55 -1.32
C SER A 766 42.45 -18.94 -1.39
N ARG A 767 43.74 -18.96 -1.76
CA ARG A 767 44.59 -20.17 -1.78
C ARG A 767 45.51 -20.19 -0.55
N ILE A 768 44.92 -20.04 0.64
CA ILE A 768 45.64 -20.10 1.92
C ILE A 768 45.42 -21.46 2.61
N THR A 769 46.25 -21.77 3.61
CA THR A 769 46.16 -23.05 4.35
C THR A 769 44.84 -23.16 5.11
N LEU A 770 44.42 -24.39 5.47
CA LEU A 770 43.20 -24.61 6.25
C LEU A 770 43.23 -23.87 7.60
N GLN A 771 44.40 -23.85 8.25
CA GLN A 771 44.59 -23.16 9.52
C GLN A 771 44.46 -21.63 9.36
N ASP A 772 45.01 -21.06 8.29
CA ASP A 772 44.85 -19.63 7.99
C ASP A 772 43.40 -19.30 7.65
N LYS A 773 42.72 -20.15 6.86
CA LYS A 773 41.28 -20.00 6.57
C LYS A 773 40.45 -19.98 7.86
N LEU A 774 40.77 -20.86 8.81
CA LEU A 774 40.08 -20.93 10.10
C LEU A 774 40.24 -19.63 10.90
N GLN A 775 41.46 -19.11 11.00
CA GLN A 775 41.72 -17.85 11.71
C GLN A 775 41.00 -16.67 11.06
N VAL A 776 41.04 -16.57 9.73
CA VAL A 776 40.30 -15.55 8.97
C VAL A 776 38.79 -15.69 9.18
N ALA A 777 38.26 -16.91 9.18
CA ALA A 777 36.84 -17.14 9.39
C ALA A 777 36.37 -16.68 10.78
N LEU A 778 37.12 -16.99 11.83
CA LEU A 778 36.84 -16.53 13.19
C LEU A 778 36.93 -15.00 13.33
N GLN A 779 37.86 -14.36 12.62
CA GLN A 779 37.95 -12.90 12.58
C GLN A 779 36.71 -12.29 11.91
N ILE A 780 36.29 -12.82 10.76
CA ILE A 780 35.09 -12.34 10.04
C ILE A 780 33.84 -12.57 10.90
N GLU A 781 33.73 -13.69 11.61
CA GLU A 781 32.64 -13.95 12.55
C GLU A 781 32.58 -12.87 13.65
N ALA A 782 33.71 -12.53 14.27
CA ALA A 782 33.75 -11.50 15.30
C ALA A 782 33.34 -10.12 14.76
N GLU A 783 33.68 -9.81 13.50
CA GLU A 783 33.16 -8.62 12.83
C GLU A 783 31.65 -8.70 12.60
N LEU A 784 31.12 -9.87 12.22
CA LEU A 784 29.70 -10.11 11.92
C LEU A 784 28.85 -9.96 13.18
N ASP A 785 29.30 -10.52 14.28
CA ASP A 785 28.65 -10.39 15.59
C ASP A 785 28.67 -8.93 16.06
N ARG A 786 29.80 -8.23 15.85
CA ARG A 786 29.90 -6.78 16.16
C ARG A 786 28.97 -5.94 15.28
N TRP A 787 28.82 -6.28 14.00
CA TRP A 787 27.86 -5.60 13.12
C TRP A 787 26.43 -5.79 13.63
N MET A 788 26.04 -7.02 14.00
CA MET A 788 24.70 -7.32 14.52
C MET A 788 24.41 -6.57 15.84
N LEU A 789 25.40 -6.42 16.72
CA LEU A 789 25.27 -5.66 17.97
C LEU A 789 25.07 -4.15 17.75
N ARG A 790 25.62 -3.59 16.66
CA ARG A 790 25.51 -2.16 16.32
C ARG A 790 24.19 -1.78 15.65
N LEU A 791 23.39 -2.75 15.22
CA LEU A 791 22.08 -2.48 14.63
C LEU A 791 21.19 -1.67 15.59
N PRO A 792 20.43 -0.68 15.10
CA PRO A 792 19.46 0.06 15.90
C PRO A 792 18.47 -0.89 16.56
N GLU A 793 18.08 -0.60 17.81
CA GLU A 793 17.21 -1.47 18.60
C GLU A 793 15.88 -1.84 17.92
N ARG A 794 15.36 -0.96 17.06
CA ARG A 794 14.11 -1.19 16.33
C ARG A 794 14.23 -2.25 15.23
N ILE A 795 15.40 -2.36 14.60
CA ILE A 795 15.67 -3.29 13.48
C ILE A 795 16.63 -4.43 13.86
N LYS A 796 17.14 -4.43 15.10
CA LYS A 796 17.97 -5.51 15.64
C LYS A 796 17.15 -6.80 15.78
N PRO A 797 17.60 -7.94 15.23
CA PRO A 797 16.87 -9.21 15.31
C PRO A 797 16.60 -9.65 16.76
N ASP A 798 15.41 -10.21 16.99
CA ASP A 798 14.96 -10.64 18.34
C ASP A 798 15.75 -11.82 18.90
N ILE A 799 16.58 -12.45 18.08
CA ILE A 799 17.43 -13.58 18.45
C ILE A 799 18.45 -13.22 19.55
N LEU A 800 18.73 -11.92 19.71
CA LEU A 800 19.57 -11.39 20.79
C LEU A 800 18.78 -10.91 22.02
N ARG A 801 17.44 -10.85 21.95
CA ARG A 801 16.58 -10.34 23.02
C ARG A 801 16.16 -11.48 23.94
N GLN A 802 17.02 -11.80 24.91
CA GLN A 802 16.61 -12.59 26.07
C GLN A 802 15.62 -11.76 26.91
N GLY A 803 14.33 -12.08 26.81
CA GLY A 803 13.26 -11.39 27.53
C GLY A 803 12.47 -10.41 26.65
N ALA A 804 11.18 -10.67 26.52
CA ALA A 804 10.24 -9.81 25.81
C ALA A 804 10.24 -8.40 26.42
N SER A 805 10.94 -7.47 25.77
CA SER A 805 10.76 -6.05 26.07
C SER A 805 9.35 -5.67 25.59
N GLY A 806 8.54 -5.06 26.46
CA GLY A 806 7.12 -4.71 26.24
C GLY A 806 6.82 -3.68 25.15
N GLY A 807 7.57 -3.67 24.03
CA GLY A 807 7.40 -2.78 22.88
C GLY A 807 7.00 -3.47 21.56
N ALA A 808 7.08 -4.81 21.45
CA ALA A 808 6.91 -5.52 20.18
C ALA A 808 5.53 -5.32 19.50
N LEU A 809 4.48 -5.03 20.28
CA LEU A 809 3.13 -4.73 19.76
C LEU A 809 2.99 -3.32 19.19
N ARG A 810 3.89 -2.39 19.55
CA ARG A 810 3.88 -0.99 19.10
C ARG A 810 4.85 -0.70 17.94
N ASP A 811 5.63 -1.70 17.53
CA ASP A 811 6.60 -1.53 16.46
C ASP A 811 5.94 -1.45 15.08
N PRO A 812 6.37 -0.52 14.22
CA PRO A 812 5.82 -0.38 12.87
C PRO A 812 6.07 -1.63 12.03
N LYS A 813 5.23 -1.85 11.01
CA LYS A 813 5.32 -3.03 10.11
C LYS A 813 6.72 -3.18 9.50
N TRP A 814 7.33 -2.08 9.05
CA TRP A 814 8.65 -2.07 8.41
C TRP A 814 9.75 -2.62 9.32
N ALA A 815 9.76 -2.22 10.60
CA ALA A 815 10.78 -2.62 11.56
C ALA A 815 10.75 -4.12 11.83
N ARG A 816 9.56 -4.68 12.04
CA ARG A 816 9.37 -6.13 12.24
C ARG A 816 9.89 -6.95 11.06
N ARG A 817 9.62 -6.50 9.84
CA ARG A 817 10.06 -7.17 8.61
C ARG A 817 11.58 -7.06 8.41
N GLN A 818 12.17 -5.89 8.70
CA GLN A 818 13.61 -5.70 8.64
C GLN A 818 14.35 -6.57 9.68
N ARG A 819 13.85 -6.65 10.93
CA ARG A 819 14.40 -7.55 11.96
C ARG A 819 14.50 -8.98 11.48
N LEU A 820 13.42 -9.48 10.88
CA LEU A 820 13.36 -10.84 10.37
C LEU A 820 14.39 -11.09 9.26
N VAL A 821 14.42 -10.23 8.23
CA VAL A 821 15.34 -10.41 7.10
C VAL A 821 16.80 -10.30 7.53
N LEU A 822 17.12 -9.35 8.42
CA LEU A 822 18.49 -9.19 8.93
C LEU A 822 18.94 -10.43 9.72
N GLY A 823 18.05 -11.04 10.51
CA GLY A 823 18.33 -12.29 11.22
C GLY A 823 18.59 -13.47 10.28
N ILE A 824 17.74 -13.65 9.27
CA ILE A 824 17.90 -14.72 8.26
C ILE A 824 19.20 -14.55 7.48
N ARG A 825 19.50 -13.32 7.03
CA ARG A 825 20.73 -13.00 6.30
C ARG A 825 21.98 -13.25 7.14
N TYR A 826 21.96 -12.82 8.41
CA TYR A 826 23.06 -13.05 9.35
C TYR A 826 23.38 -14.55 9.46
N TYR A 827 22.39 -15.40 9.71
CA TYR A 827 22.62 -16.84 9.81
C TYR A 827 23.03 -17.47 8.49
N ASN A 828 22.47 -17.02 7.37
CA ASN A 828 22.86 -17.51 6.06
C ASN A 828 24.35 -17.24 5.77
N VAL A 829 24.85 -16.03 6.03
CA VAL A 829 26.26 -15.69 5.84
C VAL A 829 27.16 -16.42 6.84
N LYS A 830 26.73 -16.55 8.11
CA LYS A 830 27.48 -17.30 9.13
C LYS A 830 27.61 -18.79 8.78
N MET A 831 26.54 -19.39 8.27
CA MET A 831 26.55 -20.75 7.73
C MET A 831 27.54 -20.87 6.56
N LEU A 832 27.48 -19.97 5.58
CA LEU A 832 28.37 -20.00 4.41
C LEU A 832 29.84 -19.72 4.77
N LEU A 833 30.10 -18.85 5.74
CA LEU A 833 31.44 -18.59 6.27
C LEU A 833 32.14 -19.86 6.76
N PHE A 834 31.39 -20.74 7.42
CA PHE A 834 31.93 -21.96 8.02
C PHE A 834 31.70 -23.24 7.20
N ARG A 835 30.94 -23.16 6.10
CA ARG A 835 30.64 -24.33 5.24
C ARG A 835 31.88 -25.02 4.66
N PRO A 836 32.94 -24.32 4.22
CA PRO A 836 34.13 -24.98 3.68
C PRO A 836 34.82 -25.96 4.63
N PHE A 837 34.61 -25.83 5.93
CA PHE A 837 35.16 -26.73 6.95
C PHE A 837 34.36 -28.04 7.09
N LEU A 838 33.09 -28.09 6.62
CA LEU A 838 32.26 -29.30 6.68
C LEU A 838 32.80 -30.46 5.82
N SER A 839 33.39 -30.16 4.66
CA SER A 839 33.97 -31.22 3.81
C SER A 839 35.08 -32.00 4.53
N HIS A 840 35.81 -31.35 5.45
CA HIS A 840 36.90 -31.94 6.22
C HIS A 840 36.38 -32.79 7.40
N PHE A 841 35.25 -32.42 8.00
CA PHE A 841 34.52 -33.24 8.99
C PHE A 841 34.18 -34.62 8.42
N THR A 842 33.72 -34.64 7.17
CA THR A 842 33.24 -35.87 6.52
C THR A 842 34.36 -36.85 6.11
N ARG A 843 35.64 -36.45 6.21
CA ARG A 843 36.81 -37.31 5.91
C ARG A 843 37.27 -38.15 7.12
N LYS A 844 36.60 -38.06 8.28
CA LYS A 844 36.98 -38.76 9.54
C LYS A 844 38.46 -38.58 9.90
N LEU A 845 38.90 -37.33 10.07
CA LEU A 845 40.20 -37.05 10.70
C LEU A 845 40.21 -37.73 12.08
N ARG A 846 41.25 -38.52 12.38
CA ARG A 846 41.33 -39.28 13.65
C ARG A 846 41.38 -38.36 14.88
N HIS A 847 41.86 -37.12 14.72
CA HIS A 847 41.94 -36.07 15.75
C HIS A 847 41.80 -34.67 15.11
N PRO A 848 40.58 -34.16 14.83
CA PRO A 848 40.43 -32.79 14.36
C PRO A 848 40.81 -31.80 15.50
N PRO A 849 41.40 -30.64 15.18
CA PRO A 849 41.59 -29.57 16.16
C PRO A 849 40.25 -29.16 16.79
N ILE A 850 40.21 -28.90 18.10
CA ILE A 850 38.98 -28.50 18.82
C ILE A 850 38.31 -27.28 18.16
N GLU A 851 39.12 -26.32 17.70
CA GLU A 851 38.64 -25.12 17.01
C GLU A 851 37.92 -25.45 15.68
N LEU A 852 38.35 -26.51 14.98
CA LEU A 852 37.71 -26.97 13.74
C LEU A 852 36.35 -27.61 14.04
N GLU A 853 36.27 -28.44 15.09
CA GLU A 853 35.01 -29.05 15.53
C GLU A 853 33.98 -28.02 15.98
N GLN A 854 34.41 -27.00 16.75
CA GLN A 854 33.57 -25.87 17.12
C GLN A 854 33.04 -25.11 15.89
N THR A 855 33.88 -24.94 14.87
CA THR A 855 33.52 -24.25 13.63
C THR A 855 32.48 -25.01 12.80
N ILE A 856 32.59 -26.34 12.77
CA ILE A 856 31.57 -27.23 12.18
C ILE A 856 30.24 -27.09 12.92
N GLY A 857 30.28 -27.12 14.27
CA GLY A 857 29.12 -26.89 15.10
C GLY A 857 28.42 -25.55 14.80
N LYS A 858 29.20 -24.46 14.65
CA LYS A 858 28.68 -23.14 14.27
C LYS A 858 27.99 -23.14 12.90
N CYS A 859 28.53 -23.87 11.93
CA CYS A 859 27.92 -23.99 10.60
C CYS A 859 26.55 -24.69 10.66
N LEU A 860 26.49 -25.82 11.37
CA LEU A 860 25.26 -26.61 11.51
C LEU A 860 24.20 -25.87 12.33
N ASP A 861 24.60 -25.23 13.44
CA ASP A 861 23.71 -24.40 14.26
C ASP A 861 23.12 -23.24 13.44
N ALA A 862 23.94 -22.53 12.65
CA ALA A 862 23.45 -21.47 11.77
C ALA A 862 22.45 -21.99 10.71
N ALA A 863 22.67 -23.18 10.16
CA ALA A 863 21.72 -23.81 9.24
C ALA A 863 20.40 -24.19 9.93
N MET A 864 20.47 -24.79 11.12
CA MET A 864 19.29 -25.12 11.94
C MET A 864 18.51 -23.86 12.32
N LYS A 865 19.19 -22.82 12.81
CA LYS A 865 18.58 -21.53 13.17
C LYS A 865 17.92 -20.83 11.99
N THR A 866 18.52 -20.92 10.80
CA THR A 866 17.90 -20.39 9.57
C THR A 866 16.55 -21.06 9.32
N ILE A 867 16.48 -22.39 9.44
CA ILE A 867 15.23 -23.15 9.24
C ILE A 867 14.22 -22.84 10.35
N GLU A 868 14.65 -22.84 11.62
CA GLU A 868 13.80 -22.55 12.79
C GLU A 868 13.13 -21.17 12.68
N VAL A 869 13.91 -20.12 12.39
CA VAL A 869 13.39 -18.76 12.26
C VAL A 869 12.36 -18.66 11.13
N ILE A 870 12.63 -19.29 9.98
CA ILE A 870 11.68 -19.30 8.86
C ILE A 870 10.42 -20.10 9.24
N TYR A 871 10.58 -21.28 9.85
CA TYR A 871 9.48 -22.16 10.27
C TYR A 871 8.52 -21.45 11.24
N ASP A 872 9.06 -20.86 12.31
CA ASP A 872 8.28 -20.21 13.35
C ASP A 872 7.48 -19.02 12.80
N ILE A 873 8.09 -18.24 11.91
CA ILE A 873 7.40 -17.12 11.27
C ILE A 873 6.35 -17.60 10.28
N TYR A 874 6.63 -18.65 9.49
CA TYR A 874 5.66 -19.24 8.56
C TYR A 874 4.40 -19.70 9.30
N ARG A 875 4.52 -20.20 10.53
CA ARG A 875 3.37 -20.61 11.36
C ARG A 875 2.50 -19.44 11.78
N ILE A 876 3.08 -18.26 12.00
CA ILE A 876 2.40 -17.09 12.58
C ILE A 876 1.93 -16.09 11.52
N HIS A 877 2.71 -15.90 10.44
CA HIS A 877 2.55 -14.77 9.53
C HIS A 877 2.40 -15.21 8.06
N THR A 878 1.19 -15.06 7.53
CA THR A 878 0.82 -15.45 6.16
C THR A 878 1.57 -14.67 5.07
N PHE A 879 1.87 -13.38 5.29
CA PHE A 879 2.62 -12.55 4.33
C PHE A 879 4.00 -13.12 3.99
N PHE A 880 4.65 -13.76 4.96
CA PHE A 880 6.00 -14.27 4.81
C PHE A 880 6.05 -15.55 3.95
N ARG A 881 4.91 -16.25 3.81
CA ARG A 881 4.74 -17.38 2.89
C ARG A 881 4.79 -16.98 1.41
N CYS A 882 4.53 -15.70 1.12
CA CYS A 882 4.57 -15.14 -0.23
C CYS A 882 5.97 -14.62 -0.61
N TRP A 883 6.98 -14.80 0.25
CA TRP A 883 8.36 -14.40 -0.01
C TRP A 883 9.15 -15.57 -0.59
N TRP A 884 8.93 -15.81 -1.88
CA TRP A 884 9.36 -17.01 -2.58
C TRP A 884 10.86 -17.28 -2.54
N TYR A 885 11.69 -16.25 -2.40
CA TYR A 885 13.15 -16.40 -2.25
C TYR A 885 13.56 -17.15 -0.96
N ASN A 886 12.66 -17.27 0.03
CA ASN A 886 12.90 -18.11 1.21
C ASN A 886 13.20 -19.57 0.85
N THR A 887 12.67 -20.07 -0.29
CA THR A 887 13.05 -21.38 -0.84
C THR A 887 14.57 -21.51 -0.99
N THR A 888 15.26 -20.46 -1.46
CA THR A 888 16.71 -20.49 -1.62
C THR A 888 17.43 -20.56 -0.27
N TYR A 889 17.01 -19.79 0.74
CA TYR A 889 17.58 -19.86 2.09
C TYR A 889 17.38 -21.25 2.73
N VAL A 890 16.17 -21.82 2.59
CA VAL A 890 15.86 -23.17 3.08
C VAL A 890 16.70 -24.22 2.35
N MET A 891 16.90 -24.09 1.03
CA MET A 891 17.75 -25.01 0.27
C MET A 891 19.22 -24.89 0.64
N PHE A 892 19.74 -23.69 0.94
CA PHE A 892 21.09 -23.51 1.47
C PHE A 892 21.27 -24.23 2.81
N ALA A 893 20.35 -24.01 3.75
CA ALA A 893 20.40 -24.66 5.06
C ALA A 893 20.27 -26.19 4.94
N THR A 894 19.27 -26.66 4.20
CA THR A 894 18.97 -28.09 4.04
C THR A 894 20.13 -28.83 3.36
N SER A 895 20.70 -28.29 2.28
CA SER A 895 21.85 -28.91 1.62
C SER A 895 23.09 -28.97 2.52
N THR A 896 23.28 -27.97 3.38
CA THR A 896 24.35 -27.95 4.39
C THR A 896 24.15 -29.04 5.45
N LEU A 897 22.91 -29.28 5.89
CA LEU A 897 22.58 -30.34 6.85
C LEU A 897 22.60 -31.74 6.24
N LEU A 898 22.20 -31.89 4.97
CA LEU A 898 22.20 -33.18 4.28
C LEU A 898 23.62 -33.71 4.06
N LEU A 899 24.62 -32.84 3.87
CA LEU A 899 26.01 -33.24 3.64
C LEU A 899 26.58 -34.16 4.74
N PRO A 900 26.60 -33.78 6.04
CA PRO A 900 27.08 -34.65 7.11
C PRO A 900 26.18 -35.88 7.32
N MET A 901 24.86 -35.75 7.13
CA MET A 901 23.95 -36.90 7.17
C MET A 901 24.38 -37.94 6.14
N ILE A 902 24.40 -37.59 4.85
CA ILE A 902 24.82 -38.48 3.74
C ILE A 902 26.17 -39.16 3.99
N LYS A 903 27.11 -38.46 4.64
CA LYS A 903 28.48 -38.94 4.83
C LYS A 903 28.69 -39.82 6.06
N LEU A 904 28.01 -39.53 7.17
CA LEU A 904 28.24 -40.18 8.45
C LEU A 904 27.19 -41.24 8.80
N GLY A 905 26.02 -41.23 8.15
CA GLY A 905 24.90 -42.08 8.56
C GLY A 905 24.13 -41.49 9.74
N MET A 906 23.17 -42.25 10.28
CA MET A 906 22.49 -41.90 11.53
C MET A 906 23.41 -42.18 12.72
N CYS A 907 23.93 -41.11 13.33
CA CYS A 907 24.77 -41.15 14.52
C CYS A 907 24.30 -40.08 15.52
N PRO A 908 24.74 -40.10 16.79
CA PRO A 908 24.36 -39.09 17.78
C PRO A 908 24.51 -37.64 17.29
N GLU A 909 25.48 -37.39 16.41
CA GLU A 909 25.78 -36.08 15.83
C GLU A 909 24.82 -35.68 14.70
N THR A 910 24.25 -36.62 13.94
CA THR A 910 23.36 -36.34 12.80
C THR A 910 21.88 -36.48 13.13
N ILE A 911 21.52 -37.20 14.21
CA ILE A 911 20.14 -37.35 14.70
C ILE A 911 19.44 -35.99 14.90
N PRO A 912 20.06 -34.97 15.56
CA PRO A 912 19.41 -33.68 15.76
C PRO A 912 19.09 -32.93 14.47
N LEU A 913 19.90 -33.14 13.42
CA LEU A 913 19.77 -32.44 12.13
C LEU A 913 18.51 -32.87 11.38
N ARG A 914 18.08 -34.12 11.57
CA ARG A 914 16.92 -34.70 10.88
C ARG A 914 15.65 -33.88 11.13
N ARG A 915 15.41 -33.47 12.38
CA ARG A 915 14.23 -32.66 12.73
C ARG A 915 14.21 -31.33 11.98
N SER A 916 15.37 -30.69 11.82
CA SER A 916 15.46 -29.45 11.03
C SER A 916 15.22 -29.69 9.55
N VAL A 917 15.68 -30.81 8.98
CA VAL A 917 15.36 -31.18 7.59
C VAL A 917 13.87 -31.48 7.41
N GLU A 918 13.21 -32.09 8.38
CA GLU A 918 11.76 -32.31 8.38
C GLU A 918 10.99 -30.98 8.47
N MET A 919 11.41 -30.03 9.32
CA MET A 919 10.85 -28.67 9.34
C MET A 919 11.05 -27.95 8.00
N ALA A 920 12.21 -28.12 7.35
CA ALA A 920 12.45 -27.56 6.03
C ALA A 920 11.51 -28.14 4.95
N LEU A 921 11.18 -29.43 5.04
CA LEU A 921 10.18 -30.05 4.17
C LEU A 921 8.80 -29.41 4.37
N GLU A 922 8.36 -29.24 5.61
CA GLU A 922 7.07 -28.59 5.91
C GLU A 922 6.99 -27.16 5.34
N ILE A 923 8.07 -26.37 5.44
CA ILE A 923 8.13 -25.02 4.84
C ILE A 923 7.96 -25.10 3.32
N LEU A 924 8.70 -25.98 2.65
CA LEU A 924 8.68 -26.09 1.19
C LEU A 924 7.35 -26.67 0.68
N GLU A 925 6.73 -27.58 1.43
CA GLU A 925 5.39 -28.10 1.15
C GLU A 925 4.31 -27.02 1.30
N ALA A 926 4.45 -26.13 2.28
CA ALA A 926 3.57 -24.96 2.41
C ALA A 926 3.71 -23.95 1.24
N MET A 927 4.76 -24.05 0.44
CA MET A 927 5.00 -23.25 -0.77
C MET A 927 4.61 -24.02 -2.04
N GLU A 928 3.60 -24.88 -1.96
CA GLU A 928 3.22 -25.82 -3.02
C GLU A 928 2.93 -25.16 -4.37
N GLU A 929 2.55 -23.88 -4.43
CA GLU A 929 2.35 -23.18 -5.71
C GLU A 929 3.66 -23.00 -6.49
N SER A 930 4.81 -22.94 -5.79
CA SER A 930 6.14 -22.80 -6.38
C SER A 930 6.64 -24.12 -6.96
N VAL A 931 6.89 -24.13 -8.27
CA VAL A 931 7.43 -25.30 -9.01
C VAL A 931 8.76 -25.76 -8.42
N VAL A 932 9.63 -24.80 -8.07
CA VAL A 932 10.97 -25.10 -7.54
C VAL A 932 10.87 -25.64 -6.11
N ALA A 933 9.93 -25.16 -5.29
CA ALA A 933 9.69 -25.72 -3.96
C ALA A 933 9.22 -27.18 -4.05
N ARG A 934 8.25 -27.50 -4.93
CA ARG A 934 7.80 -28.88 -5.16
C ARG A 934 8.94 -29.81 -5.60
N LYS A 935 9.73 -29.39 -6.59
CA LYS A 935 10.92 -30.14 -7.05
C LYS A 935 11.95 -30.32 -5.94
N SER A 936 12.10 -29.33 -5.06
CA SER A 936 13.01 -29.38 -3.91
C SER A 936 12.55 -30.38 -2.85
N VAL A 937 11.24 -30.43 -2.56
CA VAL A 937 10.62 -31.43 -1.67
C VAL A 937 10.90 -32.84 -2.20
N ASP A 938 10.66 -33.09 -3.48
CA ASP A 938 10.90 -34.40 -4.09
C ASP A 938 12.37 -34.84 -3.98
N LEU A 939 13.28 -33.89 -4.18
CA LEU A 939 14.72 -34.10 -4.05
C LEU A 939 15.11 -34.44 -2.61
N ILE A 940 14.65 -33.66 -1.63
CA ILE A 940 14.96 -33.88 -0.20
C ILE A 940 14.35 -35.21 0.28
N LYS A 941 13.09 -35.50 -0.07
CA LYS A 941 12.45 -36.79 0.25
C LYS A 941 13.18 -37.98 -0.36
N ARG A 942 13.74 -37.83 -1.56
CA ARG A 942 14.59 -38.88 -2.18
C ARG A 942 15.81 -39.16 -1.31
N TYR A 943 16.54 -38.13 -0.90
CA TYR A 943 17.69 -38.30 -0.01
C TYR A 943 17.31 -38.95 1.32
N LEU A 944 16.21 -38.55 1.97
CA LEU A 944 15.77 -39.16 3.23
C LEU A 944 15.34 -40.63 3.09
N ARG A 945 14.69 -41.01 1.98
CA ARG A 945 14.30 -42.41 1.70
C ARG A 945 15.51 -43.30 1.47
N GLU A 946 16.47 -42.83 0.66
CA GLU A 946 17.72 -43.55 0.42
C GLU A 946 18.51 -43.74 1.73
N PHE A 947 18.44 -42.77 2.63
CA PHE A 947 19.00 -42.86 3.98
C PHE A 947 18.34 -43.94 4.85
N SER A 948 17.00 -44.06 4.78
CA SER A 948 16.24 -45.07 5.54
C SER A 948 16.52 -46.50 5.07
N LEU A 949 16.86 -46.69 3.79
CA LEU A 949 17.22 -47.99 3.21
C LEU A 949 18.66 -48.40 3.54
N SER A 950 19.58 -47.45 3.68
CA SER A 950 20.95 -47.71 4.18
C SER A 950 20.94 -48.21 5.62
N ASP A 951 19.98 -47.77 6.42
CA ASP A 951 19.77 -48.20 7.82
C ASP A 951 19.30 -49.66 7.93
N ALA A 952 18.47 -50.11 6.97
CA ALA A 952 18.02 -51.50 6.88
C ALA A 952 19.14 -52.47 6.46
N GLN A 953 20.12 -51.97 5.70
CA GLN A 953 21.28 -52.77 5.27
C GLN A 953 22.39 -52.80 6.32
N SER A 954 22.63 -51.72 7.08
CA SER A 954 23.60 -51.76 8.20
C SER A 954 23.11 -52.55 9.41
N SER A 955 21.79 -52.62 9.63
CA SER A 955 21.19 -53.45 10.68
C SER A 955 21.16 -54.95 10.35
N MET A 956 21.17 -55.33 9.06
CA MET A 956 21.26 -56.74 8.64
C MET A 956 22.69 -57.33 8.70
N VAL A 957 23.74 -56.49 8.69
CA VAL A 957 25.14 -56.96 8.75
C VAL A 957 25.63 -57.20 10.19
N ASN A 958 24.90 -56.72 11.20
CA ASN A 958 25.28 -56.87 12.61
C ASN A 958 24.52 -57.97 13.39
N ILE A 959 23.86 -58.92 12.71
CA ILE A 959 23.20 -60.08 13.33
C ILE A 959 23.99 -61.37 13.06
N GLU A 960 25.28 -61.38 13.33
CA GLU A 960 26.02 -62.62 13.66
C GLU A 960 27.07 -62.27 14.72
N GLY A 961 26.70 -62.39 16.00
CA GLY A 961 27.65 -62.15 17.09
C GLY A 961 27.04 -61.95 18.47
N SER A 962 26.62 -63.05 19.08
CA SER A 962 26.63 -63.32 20.53
C SER A 962 25.93 -62.36 21.51
N VAL A 963 24.81 -62.84 22.06
CA VAL A 963 24.28 -62.49 23.40
C VAL A 963 25.02 -63.34 24.44
N PRO A 964 25.36 -62.81 25.63
CA PRO A 964 24.53 -63.13 26.80
C PRO A 964 24.24 -61.94 27.72
N ALA A 965 23.05 -62.01 28.32
CA ALA A 965 22.51 -61.12 29.34
C ALA A 965 23.30 -61.14 30.66
N TYR A 966 23.34 -60.02 31.38
CA TYR A 966 22.99 -59.89 32.81
C TYR A 966 22.95 -58.41 33.24
N ALA A 967 22.13 -58.13 34.24
CA ALA A 967 21.66 -56.83 34.75
C ALA A 967 22.73 -55.92 35.39
N ALA A 968 22.52 -54.59 35.29
CA ALA A 968 22.57 -53.63 36.42
C ALA A 968 22.40 -52.17 35.95
N GLU A 969 21.53 -51.47 36.68
CA GLU A 969 21.64 -50.07 37.15
C GLU A 969 21.72 -48.90 36.15
N SER A 970 20.62 -48.14 36.13
CA SER A 970 20.48 -46.79 35.59
C SER A 970 21.17 -45.72 36.46
N PRO A 971 21.92 -44.78 35.85
CA PRO A 971 22.09 -43.44 36.39
C PRO A 971 21.39 -42.38 35.51
N SER A 972 20.40 -41.73 36.11
CA SER A 972 19.92 -40.35 35.89
C SER A 972 20.07 -39.73 34.48
N GLN A 973 18.99 -39.76 33.70
CA GLN A 973 18.72 -38.75 32.68
C GLN A 973 18.59 -37.38 33.36
N GLY A 974 19.48 -36.45 33.01
CA GLY A 974 19.27 -35.03 33.24
C GLY A 974 18.08 -34.57 32.38
N THR A 975 16.96 -34.35 33.04
CA THR A 975 15.78 -33.69 32.49
C THR A 975 16.18 -32.30 32.01
N PHE A 976 16.04 -32.05 30.71
CA PHE A 976 15.98 -30.68 30.20
C PHE A 976 14.65 -30.10 30.66
N ASP A 977 14.72 -29.18 31.61
CA ASP A 977 13.56 -28.44 32.09
C ASP A 977 12.95 -27.64 30.94
N ILE A 978 11.73 -28.04 30.59
CA ILE A 978 10.79 -27.27 29.80
C ILE A 978 10.48 -25.99 30.61
N PRO A 979 10.75 -24.78 30.09
CA PRO A 979 10.43 -23.56 30.82
C PRO A 979 8.92 -23.47 31.11
N GLU A 980 8.55 -23.07 32.34
CA GLU A 980 7.19 -23.01 32.89
C GLU A 980 6.15 -22.21 32.07
N TRP A 981 6.53 -21.50 31.00
CA TRP A 981 5.56 -20.92 30.07
C TRP A 981 4.95 -21.94 29.09
N ALA A 982 5.53 -23.14 28.97
CA ALA A 982 5.01 -24.22 28.13
C ALA A 982 3.90 -25.07 28.80
N HIS A 983 3.57 -24.78 30.07
CA HIS A 983 2.41 -25.32 30.77
C HIS A 983 1.47 -24.18 31.21
N GLY A 984 0.91 -23.46 30.25
CA GLY A 984 -0.12 -22.46 30.54
C GLY A 984 -0.64 -21.83 29.26
N PHE A 985 -1.81 -22.31 28.83
CA PHE A 985 -2.73 -21.83 27.78
C PHE A 985 -3.01 -22.90 26.71
N GLY A 986 -3.75 -23.93 27.12
CA GLY A 986 -4.61 -24.64 26.17
C GLY A 986 -5.74 -23.70 25.76
N PHE A 987 -5.84 -23.40 24.47
CA PHE A 987 -7.01 -22.77 23.86
C PHE A 987 -7.58 -23.69 22.77
N PRO A 988 -8.91 -23.63 22.54
CA PRO A 988 -9.71 -24.76 22.10
C PRO A 988 -9.62 -25.05 20.59
N ASP A 989 -10.04 -26.26 20.24
CA ASP A 989 -10.22 -26.78 18.89
C ASP A 989 -11.13 -25.82 18.06
N CYS A 990 -10.54 -25.14 17.07
CA CYS A 990 -11.21 -24.18 16.19
C CYS A 990 -11.89 -24.84 14.98
N SER A 991 -12.35 -26.09 15.12
CA SER A 991 -13.33 -26.66 14.19
C SER A 991 -14.73 -26.11 14.49
N PHE A 992 -15.56 -25.96 13.45
CA PHE A 992 -16.94 -25.47 13.59
C PHE A 992 -17.79 -26.34 14.55
N GLU A 993 -17.43 -27.62 14.68
CA GLU A 993 -18.03 -28.57 15.63
C GLU A 993 -17.51 -28.43 17.08
N GLY A 994 -16.30 -27.90 17.27
CA GLY A 994 -15.74 -27.56 18.59
C GLY A 994 -16.33 -26.29 19.21
N ILE A 995 -16.66 -25.30 18.37
CA ILE A 995 -17.29 -24.04 18.81
C ILE A 995 -18.74 -24.25 19.25
N ALA A 996 -19.47 -25.17 18.60
CA ALA A 996 -20.86 -25.47 18.95
C ALA A 996 -21.02 -26.10 20.35
N ARG A 997 -20.07 -26.94 20.77
CA ARG A 997 -20.10 -27.56 22.12
C ARG A 997 -19.76 -26.59 23.25
N LEU A 998 -19.03 -25.52 22.95
CA LEU A 998 -18.62 -24.52 23.94
C LEU A 998 -19.80 -23.60 24.37
N PHE A 999 -20.79 -23.42 23.50
CA PHE A 999 -21.97 -22.59 23.81
C PHE A 999 -23.05 -23.33 24.62
N ASP A 1000 -23.11 -24.66 24.55
CA ASP A 1000 -24.04 -25.45 25.36
C ASP A 1000 -23.62 -25.55 26.84
N ASP A 1001 -22.32 -25.46 27.13
CA ASP A 1001 -21.77 -25.61 28.49
C ASP A 1001 -21.73 -24.29 29.32
N ILE A 1002 -22.05 -23.14 28.72
CA ILE A 1002 -22.05 -21.82 29.41
C ILE A 1002 -23.46 -21.44 29.91
N GLY A 1003 -24.49 -22.23 29.60
CA GLY A 1003 -25.88 -21.99 30.02
C GLY A 1003 -26.18 -22.21 31.51
N GLY A 1004 -25.21 -22.61 32.33
CA GLY A 1004 -25.40 -22.86 33.75
C GLY A 1004 -24.25 -22.36 34.59
N LEU A 1005 -24.39 -21.18 35.19
CA LEU A 1005 -23.99 -20.83 36.57
C LEU A 1005 -24.28 -19.33 36.83
N PRO A 1006 -24.51 -18.91 38.09
CA PRO A 1006 -25.51 -17.91 38.43
C PRO A 1006 -25.01 -16.46 38.39
N MET A 1007 -25.94 -15.56 38.05
CA MET A 1007 -25.84 -14.11 38.21
C MET A 1007 -25.50 -13.75 39.66
N LEU A 1008 -24.47 -12.93 39.85
CA LEU A 1008 -24.24 -12.21 41.11
C LEU A 1008 -24.80 -10.80 40.95
N ASP A 1009 -25.87 -10.53 41.69
CA ASP A 1009 -26.45 -9.21 41.92
C ASP A 1009 -25.46 -8.28 42.64
N ASN A 1010 -25.23 -7.09 42.09
CA ASN A 1010 -25.39 -5.76 42.72
C ASN A 1010 -24.87 -4.64 41.82
#